data_AF-A0A7Y5CAX3-F1
#
_entry.id   AF-A0A7Y5CAX3-F1
#
_cell.length_a   1.000
_cell.length_b   1.000
_cell.length_c   1.000
_cell.angle_alpha   90.00
_cell.angle_beta   90.00
_cell.angle_gamma   90.00
#
_symmetry.space_group_name_H-M   'P 1'
#
loop_
_entity.id
_entity.type
_entity.pdbx_description
1 polymer ?
#
loop_
_entity_poly.entity_id
_entity_poly.type
_entity_poly.pdbx_seq_one_letter_code
_entity_poly.pdbx_strand_id
1 'polypeptide(L)'
;MLRRRLCWIVVAALLLARGALGELTFEGEILPIFKSHCSACHFPPVDPPKGKLDLSTLAGTLKGGSEGVILVAGKAEESRLIQMIEGKLEPKMPPEGKGEPLGVDSIALLKQWINDGAKGQDAPAAPTSTSAPQAASAPNPATIQPPISAMAYGKRGDELLLASGTLHNVELFTVDAQGQATSKGKLEGHAEMVRALAFNAGAGVLAAGGGKPGRGGEIKLWNTSDLSLIKTIEGHKDNVLALAFSPDGKQLVSASYDKSLIVWDVETGNAVRTLANHVDAVYAVAWSPDGKQIASGAGDRTVKLWQASDGKLLITISDSLDAVLALAFAPDGNTLAGAGADKVIRLWEMVGAGEPLEQSGSTAGKLKTSTFAHEGAILHIIYSPDGSTLYSTAEDRRIKAWDSAALTEKVTFEHQSDWVTALALDPQGALLAAGRYDATRTIYATETGKALSGSTTQVASAQSGPKKVTSLSVEAVIIRATVPPSLQSVSPDRWHRGAELELAVNGKNLDRAEPISTNPKVNVEIAEVEALPEPELKLGEGPRGTGADILDNARPYKMKLKVKTEADAPLGRYEILFRTPIGLTNGAGFTIIPAPDLSKAEPNDESPQPVQWPGVVEAAINASGDVDKYNVSAKAGQEIVFVITDSALNVDMQLRDPSGDVVATGADFGGAMRSRMGYKVPADGDYVVEVADADLRANLGYRLHIGAFPMVTSVWPLGVHAGVPQKVEVAGFNLPGTTVEVDPPDEAAPGATMPLPIAVPEGSPISLPVLSVSGAADASEVEPNNSAAEAQPLAFPAAINARIAHDKDGVPDVDYYHFHANKDQAIVIETLAAKFGSKLDSKIEVLDAQGNPLQRALLRCVAQTALTLSPRDSRQAGLRFENWRDFKMNDYVMVGGEVIQVSRIPGYGDEDVVFKQYPNGQRIGLFATTPEHHAVYDHIYKVTVHPVGTTFAPNGMPVYPLFWKNDDAFDANGNATGDSRLDFVAPEDGDYVVRVSDVRGEGGPNHAYRLLLRELKPDFAVAAAPYHISMPPGSRIPLDVRVLRTDGFNEEVKVTAHGLPEGFTVETESVLPDEDLVRVALVAGPDAKTTPFDSRFKLTGEANVSGTTVTREAYFGSITVSEKQPDLTVNNGENTLVLAPGQLGAISLNLTKANGYDSRTPISVLNLPFGVRVMYTGLNGILVREGETERRIEILAEPWVKPMTRRIYVQANIETQSPQRPVFLGEPIELRIVGDQKLAKRN
;
A
#
# COMPACT_ATOMS: atom_id res chain seq x y z
N MET A 1 -33.94 58.95 18.62
CA MET A 1 -35.17 58.13 18.59
C MET A 1 -35.50 57.50 17.23
N LEU A 2 -34.99 58.01 16.10
CA LEU A 2 -35.19 57.37 14.77
C LEU A 2 -34.36 56.08 14.55
N ARG A 3 -33.14 55.94 15.10
CA ARG A 3 -32.31 54.73 14.93
C ARG A 3 -32.79 53.49 15.68
N ARG A 4 -33.49 53.65 16.82
CA ARG A 4 -34.09 52.50 17.55
C ARG A 4 -35.39 52.00 16.92
N ARG A 5 -36.10 52.83 16.13
CA ARG A 5 -37.29 52.41 15.37
C ARG A 5 -36.93 51.77 14.03
N LEU A 6 -35.83 52.15 13.39
CA LEU A 6 -35.36 51.47 12.17
C LEU A 6 -34.87 50.03 12.45
N CYS A 7 -34.23 49.80 13.60
CA CYS A 7 -33.78 48.45 13.98
C CYS A 7 -34.96 47.48 14.22
N TRP A 8 -36.08 47.97 14.78
CA TRP A 8 -37.28 47.15 14.96
C TRP A 8 -38.07 46.93 13.67
N ILE A 9 -38.01 47.85 12.70
CA ILE A 9 -38.68 47.67 11.40
C ILE A 9 -37.87 46.73 10.50
N VAL A 10 -36.54 46.74 10.56
CA VAL A 10 -35.71 45.78 9.79
C VAL A 10 -35.78 44.38 10.41
N VAL A 11 -35.83 44.25 11.74
CA VAL A 11 -36.02 42.93 12.39
C VAL A 11 -37.44 42.41 12.20
N ALA A 12 -38.47 43.25 12.24
CA ALA A 12 -39.84 42.83 11.91
C ALA A 12 -40.03 42.53 10.41
N ALA A 13 -39.33 43.22 9.51
CA ALA A 13 -39.33 42.91 8.08
C ALA A 13 -38.55 41.62 7.76
N LEU A 14 -37.48 41.30 8.49
CA LEU A 14 -36.79 40.01 8.38
C LEU A 14 -37.60 38.86 9.02
N LEU A 15 -38.47 39.14 10.00
CA LEU A 15 -39.37 38.13 10.56
C LEU A 15 -40.67 37.95 9.75
N LEU A 16 -41.09 38.94 8.96
CA LEU A 16 -42.27 38.84 8.07
C LEU A 16 -41.92 38.51 6.61
N ALA A 17 -40.67 38.66 6.18
CA ALA A 17 -40.15 38.14 4.91
C ALA A 17 -39.59 36.71 5.01
N ARG A 18 -39.78 36.05 6.17
CA ARG A 18 -39.55 34.61 6.37
C ARG A 18 -40.83 33.78 6.26
N GLY A 19 -41.81 34.25 5.47
CA GLY A 19 -42.97 33.47 5.06
C GLY A 19 -42.67 32.34 4.06
N ALA A 20 -41.40 31.95 3.91
CA ALA A 20 -40.94 30.89 3.02
C ALA A 20 -39.60 30.29 3.50
N LEU A 21 -39.41 30.08 4.82
CA LEU A 21 -38.29 29.27 5.32
C LEU A 21 -38.79 27.89 5.76
N GLY A 22 -38.12 26.85 5.27
CA GLY A 22 -38.32 25.47 5.70
C GLY A 22 -37.99 25.27 7.17
N GLU A 23 -38.47 24.17 7.74
CA GLU A 23 -38.14 23.75 9.11
C GLU A 23 -36.61 23.68 9.30
N LEU A 24 -36.10 24.12 10.46
CA LEU A 24 -34.68 23.92 10.83
C LEU A 24 -34.41 22.42 10.95
N THR A 25 -33.39 21.93 10.26
CA THR A 25 -33.10 20.50 10.21
C THR A 25 -31.73 20.18 10.77
N PHE A 26 -31.58 18.95 11.26
CA PHE A 26 -30.29 18.49 11.76
C PHE A 26 -29.21 18.58 10.68
N GLU A 27 -29.47 18.05 9.49
CA GLU A 27 -28.47 17.97 8.41
C GLU A 27 -28.15 19.34 7.80
N GLY A 28 -29.15 20.25 7.73
CA GLY A 28 -29.01 21.56 7.10
C GLY A 28 -28.25 22.56 7.98
N GLU A 29 -28.74 22.79 9.19
CA GLU A 29 -28.29 23.94 10.00
C GLU A 29 -27.51 23.55 11.26
N ILE A 30 -27.73 22.35 11.81
CA ILE A 30 -27.17 21.95 13.12
C ILE A 30 -25.90 21.11 12.99
N LEU A 31 -25.86 20.16 12.06
CA LEU A 31 -24.70 19.33 11.78
C LEU A 31 -23.47 20.15 11.37
N PRO A 32 -23.57 21.23 10.57
CA PRO A 32 -22.44 22.12 10.33
C PRO A 32 -21.87 22.77 11.59
N ILE A 33 -22.72 23.12 12.57
CA ILE A 33 -22.29 23.68 13.87
C ILE A 33 -21.50 22.62 14.66
N PHE A 34 -21.98 21.38 14.70
CA PHE A 34 -21.27 20.28 15.37
C PHE A 34 -20.00 19.85 14.62
N LYS A 35 -19.98 19.88 13.28
CA LYS A 35 -18.79 19.60 12.48
C LYS A 35 -17.68 20.62 12.71
N SER A 36 -18.03 21.90 12.83
CA SER A 36 -17.07 22.96 13.03
C SER A 36 -16.51 23.01 14.46
N HIS A 37 -17.33 22.76 15.49
CA HIS A 37 -16.92 23.01 16.88
C HIS A 37 -16.80 21.75 17.76
N CYS A 38 -17.34 20.61 17.33
CA CYS A 38 -17.44 19.42 18.18
C CYS A 38 -16.80 18.16 17.55
N SER A 39 -16.43 18.20 16.26
CA SER A 39 -16.00 17.02 15.49
C SER A 39 -14.73 16.36 16.00
N ALA A 40 -13.73 17.14 16.37
CA ALA A 40 -12.44 16.62 16.85
C ALA A 40 -12.57 15.67 18.05
N CYS A 41 -13.64 15.78 18.86
CA CYS A 41 -13.85 14.96 20.05
C CYS A 41 -15.11 14.07 19.97
N HIS A 42 -16.14 14.49 19.21
CA HIS A 42 -17.45 13.84 19.18
C HIS A 42 -17.80 13.19 17.82
N PHE A 43 -16.85 13.15 16.86
CA PHE A 43 -17.01 12.50 15.54
C PHE A 43 -15.91 11.44 15.34
N PRO A 44 -16.06 10.22 15.87
CA PRO A 44 -15.07 9.16 15.69
C PRO A 44 -15.09 8.59 14.25
N PRO A 45 -13.94 8.13 13.70
CA PRO A 45 -13.87 7.61 12.34
C PRO A 45 -14.56 6.25 12.13
N VAL A 46 -14.78 5.47 13.20
CA VAL A 46 -15.57 4.22 13.22
C VAL A 46 -16.16 4.04 14.62
N ASP A 47 -17.49 3.82 14.70
CA ASP A 47 -18.35 3.56 15.88
C ASP A 47 -17.81 4.02 17.27
N PRO A 48 -18.40 5.06 17.91
CA PRO A 48 -17.92 5.55 19.20
C PRO A 48 -17.89 4.44 20.27
N PRO A 49 -16.86 4.39 21.15
CA PRO A 49 -16.87 3.50 22.31
C PRO A 49 -18.19 3.65 23.09
N LYS A 50 -18.83 2.54 23.48
CA LYS A 50 -20.13 2.54 24.19
C LYS A 50 -20.15 3.60 25.31
N GLY A 51 -20.92 4.67 25.11
CA GLY A 51 -21.12 5.75 26.08
C GLY A 51 -20.38 7.07 25.79
N LYS A 52 -19.71 7.26 24.64
CA LYS A 52 -19.27 8.61 24.24
C LYS A 52 -20.35 9.30 23.39
N LEU A 53 -20.53 10.61 23.61
CA LEU A 53 -21.48 11.43 22.86
C LEU A 53 -21.04 11.54 21.39
N ASP A 54 -21.93 11.17 20.48
CA ASP A 54 -21.74 11.28 19.03
C ASP A 54 -22.66 12.38 18.48
N LEU A 55 -22.06 13.41 17.91
CA LEU A 55 -22.78 14.56 17.33
C LEU A 55 -22.77 14.54 15.80
N SER A 56 -22.28 13.46 15.18
CA SER A 56 -22.17 13.31 13.72
C SER A 56 -23.46 12.91 13.03
N THR A 57 -24.43 12.38 13.78
CA THR A 57 -25.74 11.96 13.30
C THR A 57 -26.85 12.43 14.23
N LEU A 58 -28.06 12.62 13.70
CA LEU A 58 -29.23 12.98 14.51
C LEU A 58 -29.51 11.90 15.57
N ALA A 59 -29.42 10.63 15.18
CA ALA A 59 -29.61 9.50 16.07
C ALA A 59 -28.57 9.46 17.20
N GLY A 60 -27.29 9.75 16.93
CA GLY A 60 -26.25 9.85 17.96
C GLY A 60 -26.52 11.00 18.93
N THR A 61 -26.92 12.16 18.40
CA THR A 61 -27.19 13.37 19.17
C THR A 61 -28.39 13.16 20.12
N LEU A 62 -29.47 12.51 19.65
CA LEU A 62 -30.66 12.20 20.44
C LEU A 62 -30.42 11.07 21.45
N LYS A 63 -29.55 10.09 21.12
CA LYS A 63 -29.19 8.98 22.00
C LYS A 63 -28.41 9.43 23.24
N GLY A 64 -27.66 10.52 23.15
CA GLY A 64 -26.89 11.10 24.26
C GLY A 64 -25.59 10.34 24.58
N GLY A 65 -24.93 10.76 25.67
CA GLY A 65 -23.65 10.19 26.13
C GLY A 65 -23.79 9.20 27.30
N SER A 66 -22.67 8.79 27.90
CA SER A 66 -22.58 7.90 29.08
C SER A 66 -23.29 8.46 30.30
N GLU A 67 -23.44 9.77 30.35
CA GLU A 67 -24.16 10.52 31.38
C GLU A 67 -25.68 10.58 31.13
N GLY A 68 -26.18 9.99 30.04
CA GLY A 68 -27.59 9.96 29.64
C GLY A 68 -27.93 10.91 28.49
N VAL A 69 -29.24 11.14 28.30
CA VAL A 69 -29.79 12.01 27.26
C VAL A 69 -29.25 13.43 27.43
N ILE A 70 -28.63 13.99 26.37
CA ILE A 70 -28.02 15.32 26.41
C ILE A 70 -28.92 16.43 25.85
N LEU A 71 -29.97 16.04 25.11
CA LEU A 71 -30.98 16.91 24.50
C LEU A 71 -32.38 16.48 24.91
N VAL A 72 -33.21 17.43 25.37
CA VAL A 72 -34.63 17.22 25.63
C VAL A 72 -35.41 17.92 24.54
N ALA A 73 -35.91 17.16 23.56
CA ALA A 73 -36.69 17.71 22.45
C ALA A 73 -37.89 18.53 22.97
N GLY A 74 -38.09 19.72 22.40
CA GLY A 74 -39.07 20.71 22.83
C GLY A 74 -38.64 21.58 24.01
N LYS A 75 -37.46 21.34 24.62
CA LYS A 75 -37.02 22.01 25.86
C LYS A 75 -35.52 22.32 25.88
N ALA A 76 -35.12 23.35 25.14
CA ALA A 76 -33.72 23.73 25.00
C ALA A 76 -33.04 24.08 26.33
N GLU A 77 -33.71 24.79 27.23
CA GLU A 77 -33.11 25.21 28.52
C GLU A 77 -32.96 24.03 29.52
N GLU A 78 -33.72 22.95 29.34
CA GLU A 78 -33.59 21.71 30.13
C GLU A 78 -32.54 20.74 29.51
N SER A 79 -32.03 21.05 28.32
CA SER A 79 -31.05 20.20 27.63
C SER A 79 -29.64 20.41 28.20
N ARG A 80 -29.02 19.32 28.66
CA ARG A 80 -27.66 19.36 29.24
C ARG A 80 -26.63 19.94 28.28
N LEU A 81 -26.78 19.70 26.97
CA LEU A 81 -25.86 20.25 25.96
C LEU A 81 -25.81 21.78 26.02
N ILE A 82 -26.99 22.42 26.09
CA ILE A 82 -27.12 23.88 26.20
C ILE A 82 -26.54 24.37 27.52
N GLN A 83 -26.80 23.67 28.62
CA GLN A 83 -26.26 24.04 29.93
C GLN A 83 -24.73 23.91 29.99
N MET A 84 -24.14 22.93 29.30
CA MET A 84 -22.69 22.75 29.23
C MET A 84 -22.02 23.79 28.33
N ILE A 85 -22.63 24.13 27.19
CA ILE A 85 -22.14 25.18 26.27
C ILE A 85 -22.23 26.58 26.90
N GLU A 86 -23.28 26.84 27.68
CA GLU A 86 -23.43 28.11 28.42
C GLU A 86 -22.66 28.14 29.75
N GLY A 87 -21.88 27.08 30.05
CA GLY A 87 -21.05 27.00 31.26
C GLY A 87 -21.82 26.85 32.57
N LYS A 88 -23.10 26.46 32.52
CA LYS A 88 -24.01 26.25 33.66
C LYS A 88 -23.93 24.82 34.23
N LEU A 89 -23.31 23.88 33.53
CA LEU A 89 -23.17 22.48 33.93
C LEU A 89 -21.76 21.96 33.60
N GLU A 90 -21.15 21.19 34.52
CA GLU A 90 -19.82 20.59 34.32
C GLU A 90 -19.91 19.17 33.68
N PRO A 91 -18.95 18.79 32.81
CA PRO A 91 -17.87 19.64 32.29
C PRO A 91 -18.39 20.73 31.34
N LYS A 92 -17.87 21.95 31.46
CA LYS A 92 -18.15 23.03 30.50
C LYS A 92 -17.64 22.67 29.11
N MET A 93 -18.36 23.12 28.07
CA MET A 93 -18.01 22.89 26.68
C MET A 93 -17.81 24.21 25.92
N PRO A 94 -16.66 24.43 25.28
CA PRO A 94 -15.47 23.57 25.31
C PRO A 94 -14.78 23.52 26.69
N PRO A 95 -14.03 22.45 27.00
CA PRO A 95 -13.19 22.39 28.20
C PRO A 95 -12.13 23.50 28.18
N GLU A 96 -11.71 23.95 29.37
CA GLU A 96 -10.75 25.05 29.51
C GLU A 96 -9.44 24.74 28.76
N GLY A 97 -9.07 25.60 27.80
CA GLY A 97 -7.90 25.43 26.94
C GLY A 97 -8.07 24.51 25.72
N LYS A 98 -9.29 24.06 25.39
CA LYS A 98 -9.58 23.15 24.26
C LYS A 98 -10.66 23.71 23.32
N GLY A 99 -10.33 24.70 22.48
CA GLY A 99 -11.21 25.27 21.44
C GLY A 99 -11.98 26.53 21.87
N GLU A 100 -12.58 27.25 20.91
CA GLU A 100 -13.33 28.49 21.18
C GLU A 100 -14.80 28.22 21.58
N PRO A 101 -15.40 29.04 22.49
CA PRO A 101 -16.81 28.92 22.85
C PRO A 101 -17.74 29.16 21.66
N LEU A 102 -18.86 28.44 21.62
CA LEU A 102 -19.87 28.62 20.58
C LEU A 102 -20.43 30.05 20.59
N GLY A 103 -20.53 30.69 19.42
CA GLY A 103 -21.09 32.04 19.28
C GLY A 103 -22.57 32.13 19.66
N VAL A 104 -23.01 33.32 20.10
CA VAL A 104 -24.39 33.57 20.58
C VAL A 104 -25.47 33.22 19.55
N ASP A 105 -25.19 33.42 18.26
CA ASP A 105 -26.13 33.12 17.17
C ASP A 105 -26.27 31.61 16.95
N SER A 106 -25.17 30.85 17.02
CA SER A 106 -25.16 29.39 16.93
C SER A 106 -25.89 28.74 18.12
N ILE A 107 -25.72 29.30 19.33
CA ILE A 107 -26.46 28.88 20.52
C ILE A 107 -27.95 29.15 20.34
N ALA A 108 -28.34 30.32 19.83
CA ALA A 108 -29.74 30.65 19.56
C ALA A 108 -30.37 29.69 18.53
N LEU A 109 -29.64 29.34 17.48
CA LEU A 109 -30.08 28.39 16.45
C LEU A 109 -30.28 26.97 17.02
N LEU A 110 -29.33 26.49 17.81
CA LEU A 110 -29.42 25.21 18.53
C LEU A 110 -30.63 25.18 19.47
N LYS A 111 -30.85 26.24 20.25
CA LYS A 111 -32.01 26.32 21.14
C LYS A 111 -33.33 26.31 20.37
N GLN A 112 -33.40 27.04 19.26
CA GLN A 112 -34.59 27.07 18.41
C GLN A 112 -34.89 25.68 17.84
N TRP A 113 -33.90 25.01 17.24
CA TRP A 113 -34.06 23.66 16.70
C TRP A 113 -34.48 22.63 17.77
N ILE A 114 -33.89 22.69 18.98
CA ILE A 114 -34.29 21.81 20.08
C ILE A 114 -35.76 22.07 20.46
N ASN A 115 -36.17 23.34 20.59
CA ASN A 115 -37.55 23.70 20.91
C ASN A 115 -38.53 23.30 19.80
N ASP A 116 -38.09 23.29 18.55
CA ASP A 116 -38.86 22.85 17.38
C ASP A 116 -38.96 21.31 17.27
N GLY A 117 -38.39 20.59 18.24
CA GLY A 117 -38.51 19.14 18.39
C GLY A 117 -37.29 18.33 17.96
N ALA A 118 -36.16 19.00 17.68
CA ALA A 118 -34.90 18.37 17.27
C ALA A 118 -35.07 17.43 16.04
N LYS A 119 -35.69 17.94 14.96
CA LYS A 119 -36.05 17.19 13.75
C LYS A 119 -34.92 17.14 12.70
N GLY A 120 -34.92 16.10 11.85
CA GLY A 120 -34.06 15.97 10.65
C GLY A 120 -34.80 16.32 9.36
N GLN A 121 -34.13 16.32 8.20
CA GLN A 121 -34.82 16.52 6.91
C GLN A 121 -35.76 15.35 6.56
N ASP A 122 -37.04 15.64 6.33
CA ASP A 122 -37.91 14.78 5.52
C ASP A 122 -37.44 14.87 4.06
N ALA A 123 -37.14 13.73 3.44
CA ALA A 123 -36.47 13.64 2.13
C ALA A 123 -37.20 14.42 1.02
N PRO A 124 -36.54 15.36 0.31
CA PRO A 124 -37.12 16.00 -0.87
C PRO A 124 -37.03 15.10 -2.10
N ALA A 125 -38.09 15.14 -2.91
CA ALA A 125 -38.26 14.35 -4.13
C ALA A 125 -37.15 14.61 -5.17
N ALA A 126 -36.67 13.54 -5.79
CA ALA A 126 -35.62 13.55 -6.80
C ALA A 126 -36.05 14.30 -8.09
N PRO A 127 -35.19 15.16 -8.67
CA PRO A 127 -35.34 15.59 -10.05
C PRO A 127 -34.79 14.54 -11.03
N THR A 128 -35.47 14.48 -12.16
CA THR A 128 -35.47 13.44 -13.20
C THR A 128 -34.19 13.32 -14.04
N SER A 129 -33.94 12.06 -14.45
CA SER A 129 -32.87 11.53 -15.30
C SER A 129 -32.82 12.05 -16.75
N THR A 130 -31.62 11.95 -17.36
CA THR A 130 -31.47 11.47 -18.76
C THR A 130 -30.67 10.15 -18.77
N SER A 131 -31.27 9.15 -19.40
CA SER A 131 -31.03 7.70 -19.54
C SER A 131 -29.71 7.28 -20.21
N ALA A 132 -29.14 6.07 -20.04
CA ALA A 132 -29.70 4.70 -20.14
C ALA A 132 -28.69 3.59 -19.67
N PRO A 133 -29.03 2.27 -19.60
CA PRO A 133 -30.29 1.58 -19.35
C PRO A 133 -30.27 0.78 -18.02
N GLN A 134 -31.47 0.39 -17.57
CA GLN A 134 -31.81 -0.08 -16.23
C GLN A 134 -31.68 -1.61 -16.06
N ALA A 135 -31.05 -2.09 -14.98
CA ALA A 135 -31.30 -3.41 -14.40
C ALA A 135 -32.08 -3.24 -13.08
N ALA A 136 -33.08 -4.09 -12.86
CA ALA A 136 -34.12 -3.93 -11.84
C ALA A 136 -33.59 -3.82 -10.39
N SER A 137 -34.17 -2.89 -9.63
CA SER A 137 -33.93 -2.68 -8.20
C SER A 137 -34.41 -3.87 -7.35
N ALA A 138 -33.53 -4.40 -6.51
CA ALA A 138 -33.88 -5.32 -5.42
C ALA A 138 -34.53 -4.58 -4.23
N PRO A 139 -35.31 -5.26 -3.37
CA PRO A 139 -36.13 -4.64 -2.31
C PRO A 139 -35.34 -4.33 -1.02
N ASN A 140 -35.84 -3.33 -0.27
CA ASN A 140 -35.44 -2.88 1.09
C ASN A 140 -34.76 -3.93 2.01
N PRO A 141 -33.67 -3.60 2.74
CA PRO A 141 -33.09 -4.51 3.72
C PRO A 141 -33.99 -4.61 4.95
N ALA A 142 -34.59 -5.80 5.12
CA ALA A 142 -35.24 -6.23 6.35
C ALA A 142 -34.24 -6.21 7.53
N THR A 143 -34.75 -6.06 8.76
CA THR A 143 -34.02 -6.32 10.03
C THR A 143 -33.05 -7.50 9.88
N ILE A 144 -31.74 -7.24 9.96
CA ILE A 144 -30.71 -8.27 9.77
C ILE A 144 -30.80 -9.28 10.91
N GLN A 145 -31.24 -10.50 10.57
CA GLN A 145 -31.25 -11.64 11.49
C GLN A 145 -29.82 -12.19 11.64
N PRO A 146 -29.40 -12.65 12.84
CA PRO A 146 -28.07 -13.19 13.02
C PRO A 146 -27.86 -14.48 12.20
N PRO A 147 -26.69 -14.66 11.56
CA PRO A 147 -26.41 -15.82 10.72
C PRO A 147 -26.43 -17.12 11.54
N ILE A 148 -26.73 -18.23 10.87
CA ILE A 148 -26.56 -19.57 11.46
C ILE A 148 -25.11 -19.97 11.31
N SER A 149 -24.34 -19.89 12.39
CA SER A 149 -22.88 -20.07 12.39
C SER A 149 -22.42 -21.47 12.81
N ALA A 150 -23.29 -22.28 13.40
CA ALA A 150 -22.99 -23.66 13.77
C ALA A 150 -24.25 -24.52 13.75
N MET A 151 -24.11 -25.81 13.40
CA MET A 151 -25.19 -26.79 13.46
C MET A 151 -24.65 -28.17 13.85
N ALA A 152 -25.48 -28.97 14.50
CA ALA A 152 -25.17 -30.36 14.80
C ALA A 152 -26.45 -31.19 14.88
N TYR A 153 -26.39 -32.44 14.42
CA TYR A 153 -27.42 -33.44 14.68
C TYR A 153 -27.01 -34.38 15.81
N GLY A 154 -27.99 -34.89 16.55
CA GLY A 154 -27.81 -35.92 17.55
C GLY A 154 -29.06 -36.80 17.64
N LYS A 155 -28.93 -38.06 18.05
CA LYS A 155 -30.07 -38.95 18.28
C LYS A 155 -30.09 -39.40 19.74
N ARG A 156 -31.21 -39.13 20.41
CA ARG A 156 -31.45 -39.52 21.80
C ARG A 156 -32.67 -40.42 21.90
N GLY A 157 -32.44 -41.71 22.10
CA GLY A 157 -33.50 -42.72 21.95
C GLY A 157 -34.07 -42.65 20.52
N ASP A 158 -35.37 -42.44 20.40
CA ASP A 158 -36.06 -42.27 19.11
C ASP A 158 -36.15 -40.81 18.65
N GLU A 159 -35.76 -39.83 19.48
CA GLU A 159 -35.78 -38.42 19.10
C GLU A 159 -34.53 -38.07 18.26
N LEU A 160 -34.76 -37.56 17.05
CA LEU A 160 -33.73 -36.89 16.26
C LEU A 160 -33.68 -35.41 16.64
N LEU A 161 -32.55 -34.98 17.17
CA LEU A 161 -32.30 -33.61 17.64
C LEU A 161 -31.43 -32.85 16.64
N LEU A 162 -31.76 -31.58 16.41
CA LEU A 162 -30.97 -30.64 15.64
C LEU A 162 -30.67 -29.41 16.48
N ALA A 163 -29.41 -29.04 16.64
CA ALA A 163 -29.00 -27.80 17.29
C ALA A 163 -28.57 -26.77 16.24
N SER A 164 -28.94 -25.50 16.44
CA SER A 164 -28.58 -24.39 15.57
C SER A 164 -28.04 -23.23 16.42
N GLY A 165 -26.79 -22.83 16.14
CA GLY A 165 -26.08 -21.77 16.84
C GLY A 165 -26.13 -20.47 16.05
N THR A 166 -26.38 -19.38 16.76
CA THR A 166 -26.40 -18.00 16.23
C THR A 166 -25.68 -17.08 17.24
N LEU A 167 -25.80 -15.77 17.06
CA LEU A 167 -25.31 -14.79 18.03
C LEU A 167 -26.03 -14.97 19.38
N HIS A 168 -25.27 -15.24 20.44
CA HIS A 168 -25.70 -15.43 21.83
C HIS A 168 -26.63 -16.62 22.14
N ASN A 169 -27.07 -17.36 21.13
CA ASN A 169 -28.14 -18.34 21.28
C ASN A 169 -27.83 -19.66 20.58
N VAL A 170 -28.22 -20.76 21.24
CA VAL A 170 -28.39 -22.06 20.59
C VAL A 170 -29.85 -22.44 20.69
N GLU A 171 -30.48 -22.83 19.58
CA GLU A 171 -31.84 -23.35 19.58
C GLU A 171 -31.82 -24.85 19.28
N LEU A 172 -32.56 -25.63 20.08
CA LEU A 172 -32.65 -27.08 19.94
C LEU A 172 -34.00 -27.45 19.34
N PHE A 173 -34.00 -28.33 18.34
CA PHE A 173 -35.18 -28.80 17.62
C PHE A 173 -35.29 -30.32 17.70
N THR A 174 -36.52 -30.83 17.64
CA THR A 174 -36.80 -32.21 17.20
C THR A 174 -37.08 -32.21 15.70
N VAL A 175 -36.56 -33.20 14.97
CA VAL A 175 -36.78 -33.36 13.54
C VAL A 175 -37.53 -34.66 13.28
N ASP A 176 -38.65 -34.60 12.57
CA ASP A 176 -39.42 -35.79 12.21
C ASP A 176 -38.92 -36.46 10.92
N ALA A 177 -39.55 -37.59 10.55
CA ALA A 177 -39.20 -38.35 9.35
C ALA A 177 -39.46 -37.59 8.03
N GLN A 178 -40.24 -36.51 8.07
CA GLN A 178 -40.52 -35.63 6.93
C GLN A 178 -39.57 -34.42 6.88
N GLY A 179 -38.62 -34.33 7.81
CA GLY A 179 -37.66 -33.23 7.91
C GLY A 179 -38.25 -31.94 8.48
N GLN A 180 -39.36 -32.02 9.22
CA GLN A 180 -39.94 -30.87 9.91
C GLN A 180 -39.25 -30.67 11.27
N ALA A 181 -38.66 -29.49 11.46
CA ALA A 181 -37.96 -29.12 12.69
C ALA A 181 -38.87 -28.36 13.66
N THR A 182 -39.24 -28.97 14.78
CA THR A 182 -40.04 -28.36 15.85
C THR A 182 -39.15 -27.93 17.01
N SER A 183 -39.17 -26.65 17.39
CA SER A 183 -38.34 -26.10 18.47
C SER A 183 -38.69 -26.72 19.83
N LYS A 184 -37.68 -27.20 20.55
CA LYS A 184 -37.76 -27.62 21.97
C LYS A 184 -37.50 -26.46 22.92
N GLY A 185 -36.79 -25.42 22.47
CA GLY A 185 -36.43 -24.26 23.28
C GLY A 185 -35.04 -23.71 22.98
N LYS A 186 -34.74 -22.56 23.58
CA LYS A 186 -33.45 -21.85 23.46
C LYS A 186 -32.56 -22.14 24.66
N LEU A 187 -31.27 -22.32 24.40
CA LEU A 187 -30.19 -22.43 25.36
C LEU A 187 -29.47 -21.08 25.40
N GLU A 188 -29.95 -20.20 26.28
CA GLU A 188 -29.49 -18.81 26.36
C GLU A 188 -28.25 -18.65 27.26
N GLY A 189 -27.41 -17.66 26.97
CA GLY A 189 -26.31 -17.26 27.87
C GLY A 189 -24.92 -17.31 27.28
N HIS A 190 -24.77 -17.56 25.98
CA HIS A 190 -23.48 -17.43 25.29
C HIS A 190 -23.08 -15.95 25.14
N ALA A 191 -21.82 -15.66 25.42
CA ALA A 191 -21.31 -14.29 25.45
C ALA A 191 -21.28 -13.63 24.06
N GLU A 192 -21.10 -14.40 22.99
CA GLU A 192 -20.99 -13.95 21.59
C GLU A 192 -21.48 -15.05 20.61
N MET A 193 -21.02 -15.01 19.36
CA MET A 193 -21.35 -15.96 18.30
C MET A 193 -20.97 -17.39 18.70
N VAL A 194 -21.93 -18.31 18.57
CA VAL A 194 -21.67 -19.75 18.73
C VAL A 194 -21.08 -20.29 17.43
N ARG A 195 -19.80 -20.63 17.45
CA ARG A 195 -19.05 -21.08 16.26
C ARG A 195 -18.99 -22.59 16.11
N ALA A 196 -19.19 -23.33 17.20
CA ALA A 196 -19.09 -24.79 17.20
C ALA A 196 -20.20 -25.42 18.02
N LEU A 197 -20.78 -26.52 17.52
CA LEU A 197 -21.75 -27.35 18.21
C LEU A 197 -21.39 -28.82 18.04
N ALA A 198 -21.47 -29.60 19.11
CA ALA A 198 -21.27 -31.05 19.06
C ALA A 198 -22.13 -31.76 20.10
N PHE A 199 -22.74 -32.89 19.75
CA PHE A 199 -23.40 -33.77 20.71
C PHE A 199 -22.44 -34.86 21.18
N ASN A 200 -22.57 -35.28 22.44
CA ASN A 200 -21.94 -36.51 22.90
C ASN A 200 -22.65 -37.75 22.34
N ALA A 201 -22.04 -38.92 22.53
CA ALA A 201 -22.67 -40.19 22.19
C ALA A 201 -24.05 -40.33 22.89
N GLY A 202 -25.10 -40.56 22.10
CA GLY A 202 -26.49 -40.63 22.58
C GLY A 202 -27.20 -39.28 22.77
N ALA A 203 -26.54 -38.17 22.42
CA ALA A 203 -27.10 -36.81 22.41
C ALA A 203 -27.77 -36.37 23.72
N GLY A 204 -27.29 -36.85 24.86
CA GLY A 204 -27.73 -36.39 26.19
C GLY A 204 -27.10 -35.06 26.59
N VAL A 205 -25.91 -34.76 26.05
CA VAL A 205 -25.16 -33.52 26.28
C VAL A 205 -24.86 -32.84 24.96
N LEU A 206 -25.09 -31.53 24.89
CA LEU A 206 -24.70 -30.66 23.79
C LEU A 206 -23.58 -29.72 24.27
N ALA A 207 -22.44 -29.75 23.58
CA ALA A 207 -21.38 -28.76 23.74
C ALA A 207 -21.55 -27.63 22.74
N ALA A 208 -21.45 -26.39 23.20
CA ALA A 208 -21.51 -25.19 22.39
C ALA A 208 -20.30 -24.31 22.69
N GLY A 209 -19.54 -23.97 21.64
CA GLY A 209 -18.29 -23.20 21.72
C GLY A 209 -18.42 -21.85 21.02
N GLY A 210 -17.83 -20.83 21.63
CA GLY A 210 -17.74 -19.49 21.07
C GLY A 210 -16.81 -18.60 21.90
N GLY A 211 -16.92 -17.29 21.75
CA GLY A 211 -16.06 -16.36 22.47
C GLY A 211 -15.92 -15.01 21.81
N LYS A 212 -15.26 -14.10 22.55
CA LYS A 212 -14.94 -12.75 22.07
C LYS A 212 -13.57 -12.78 21.40
N PRO A 213 -13.47 -12.43 20.10
CA PRO A 213 -12.19 -12.28 19.43
C PRO A 213 -11.21 -11.44 20.26
N GLY A 214 -10.02 -11.98 20.53
CA GLY A 214 -8.96 -11.34 21.31
C GLY A 214 -9.20 -11.19 22.82
N ARG A 215 -10.27 -11.76 23.39
CA ARG A 215 -10.55 -11.67 24.84
C ARG A 215 -10.71 -13.00 25.56
N GLY A 216 -11.18 -14.05 24.88
CA GLY A 216 -11.33 -15.37 25.49
C GLY A 216 -12.42 -16.22 24.85
N GLY A 217 -12.20 -17.54 24.89
CA GLY A 217 -13.13 -18.57 24.44
C GLY A 217 -13.88 -19.20 25.60
N GLU A 218 -15.16 -19.53 25.38
CA GLU A 218 -15.98 -20.30 26.32
C GLU A 218 -16.62 -21.52 25.63
N ILE A 219 -16.81 -22.57 26.41
CA ILE A 219 -17.56 -23.76 26.02
C ILE A 219 -18.66 -23.99 27.06
N LYS A 220 -19.90 -24.18 26.63
CA LYS A 220 -21.02 -24.52 27.52
C LYS A 220 -21.53 -25.92 27.22
N LEU A 221 -21.74 -26.70 28.27
CA LEU A 221 -22.32 -28.04 28.21
C LEU A 221 -23.77 -27.97 28.69
N TRP A 222 -24.69 -28.48 27.88
CA TRP A 222 -26.13 -28.41 28.13
C TRP A 222 -26.74 -29.81 28.20
N ASN A 223 -27.64 -30.02 29.14
CA ASN A 223 -28.48 -31.21 29.18
C ASN A 223 -29.60 -31.04 28.16
N THR A 224 -29.68 -31.94 27.19
CA THR A 224 -30.63 -31.83 26.08
C THR A 224 -32.06 -32.16 26.49
N SER A 225 -32.29 -32.70 27.69
CA SER A 225 -33.58 -33.22 28.16
C SER A 225 -34.42 -32.14 28.80
N ASP A 226 -33.80 -31.35 29.67
CA ASP A 226 -34.42 -30.25 30.41
C ASP A 226 -33.86 -28.87 30.02
N LEU A 227 -32.96 -28.82 29.03
CA LEU A 227 -32.31 -27.61 28.53
C LEU A 227 -31.49 -26.86 29.59
N SER A 228 -31.11 -27.53 30.68
CA SER A 228 -30.33 -26.94 31.76
C SER A 228 -28.83 -26.85 31.42
N LEU A 229 -28.19 -25.76 31.84
CA LEU A 229 -26.74 -25.61 31.74
C LEU A 229 -26.08 -26.56 32.75
N ILE A 230 -25.28 -27.51 32.26
CA ILE A 230 -24.48 -28.41 33.10
C ILE A 230 -23.24 -27.67 33.61
N LYS A 231 -22.50 -27.01 32.71
CA LYS A 231 -21.23 -26.34 33.04
C LYS A 231 -20.82 -25.31 31.98
N THR A 232 -20.07 -24.30 32.40
CA THR A 232 -19.25 -23.44 31.52
C THR A 232 -17.77 -23.77 31.75
N ILE A 233 -17.05 -24.01 30.67
CA ILE A 233 -15.62 -24.32 30.63
C ILE A 233 -14.91 -23.15 29.96
N GLU A 234 -13.90 -22.61 30.63
CA GLU A 234 -13.07 -21.49 30.18
C GLU A 234 -11.60 -21.91 30.19
N GLY A 235 -10.79 -21.33 29.29
CA GLY A 235 -9.34 -21.52 29.29
C GLY A 235 -8.65 -21.22 27.96
N HIS A 236 -9.39 -21.21 26.85
CA HIS A 236 -8.89 -20.64 25.60
C HIS A 236 -8.75 -19.13 25.71
N LYS A 237 -7.65 -18.60 25.17
CA LYS A 237 -7.34 -17.15 25.19
C LYS A 237 -8.10 -16.39 24.12
N ASP A 238 -8.75 -17.09 23.19
CA ASP A 238 -9.51 -16.53 22.10
C ASP A 238 -10.67 -17.46 21.69
N ASN A 239 -11.47 -17.04 20.72
CA ASN A 239 -12.70 -17.67 20.26
C ASN A 239 -12.51 -19.16 19.95
N VAL A 240 -13.44 -20.00 20.43
CA VAL A 240 -13.47 -21.43 20.11
C VAL A 240 -14.15 -21.61 18.76
N LEU A 241 -13.45 -22.21 17.80
CA LEU A 241 -13.89 -22.31 16.40
C LEU A 241 -14.45 -23.69 16.04
N ALA A 242 -13.96 -24.75 16.68
CA ALA A 242 -14.45 -26.12 16.46
C ALA A 242 -14.42 -26.95 17.74
N LEU A 243 -15.32 -27.95 17.82
CA LEU A 243 -15.50 -28.86 18.94
C LEU A 243 -15.72 -30.29 18.42
N ALA A 244 -15.17 -31.28 19.11
CA ALA A 244 -15.46 -32.69 18.85
C ALA A 244 -15.41 -33.52 20.15
N PHE A 245 -16.41 -34.36 20.39
CA PHE A 245 -16.36 -35.33 21.48
C PHE A 245 -15.51 -36.55 21.11
N SER A 246 -14.88 -37.16 22.10
CA SER A 246 -14.33 -38.51 21.97
C SER A 246 -15.46 -39.52 21.70
N PRO A 247 -15.18 -40.66 21.03
CA PRO A 247 -16.21 -41.67 20.75
C PRO A 247 -16.92 -42.22 21.99
N ASP A 248 -16.24 -42.26 23.14
CA ASP A 248 -16.82 -42.68 24.43
C ASP A 248 -17.59 -41.55 25.16
N GLY A 249 -17.56 -40.32 24.62
CA GLY A 249 -18.23 -39.14 25.17
C GLY A 249 -17.62 -38.57 26.45
N LYS A 250 -16.49 -39.10 26.93
CA LYS A 250 -15.87 -38.68 28.20
C LYS A 250 -14.96 -37.47 28.04
N GLN A 251 -14.44 -37.23 26.84
CA GLN A 251 -13.57 -36.11 26.53
C GLN A 251 -14.16 -35.24 25.43
N LEU A 252 -13.79 -33.97 25.45
CA LEU A 252 -14.12 -32.98 24.43
C LEU A 252 -12.83 -32.32 23.98
N VAL A 253 -12.55 -32.26 22.68
CA VAL A 253 -11.48 -31.41 22.16
C VAL A 253 -12.05 -30.12 21.60
N SER A 254 -11.38 -29.01 21.86
CA SER A 254 -11.68 -27.71 21.28
C SER A 254 -10.49 -27.16 20.51
N ALA A 255 -10.78 -26.48 19.40
CA ALA A 255 -9.81 -25.73 18.61
C ALA A 255 -10.15 -24.23 18.66
N SER A 256 -9.14 -23.39 18.75
CA SER A 256 -9.32 -21.94 18.97
C SER A 256 -8.46 -21.10 18.04
N TYR A 257 -8.90 -19.85 17.88
CA TYR A 257 -8.13 -18.78 17.27
C TYR A 257 -6.82 -18.49 18.04
N ASP A 258 -6.70 -18.92 19.30
CA ASP A 258 -5.47 -18.82 20.10
C ASP A 258 -4.34 -19.77 19.68
N LYS A 259 -4.50 -20.46 18.55
CA LYS A 259 -3.52 -21.36 17.90
C LYS A 259 -3.30 -22.68 18.65
N SER A 260 -4.14 -22.97 19.64
CA SER A 260 -4.06 -24.20 20.43
C SER A 260 -5.31 -25.05 20.29
N LEU A 261 -5.15 -26.33 20.61
CA LEU A 261 -6.27 -27.20 20.97
C LEU A 261 -6.20 -27.57 22.45
N ILE A 262 -7.35 -27.74 23.07
CA ILE A 262 -7.44 -28.22 24.46
C ILE A 262 -8.34 -29.45 24.50
N VAL A 263 -7.87 -30.52 25.15
CA VAL A 263 -8.67 -31.70 25.48
C VAL A 263 -9.18 -31.54 26.89
N TRP A 264 -10.50 -31.63 27.06
CA TRP A 264 -11.22 -31.43 28.30
C TRP A 264 -11.83 -32.74 28.77
N ASP A 265 -11.84 -32.96 30.08
CA ASP A 265 -12.65 -33.98 30.71
C ASP A 265 -14.08 -33.45 30.89
N VAL A 266 -15.07 -34.16 30.37
CA VAL A 266 -16.45 -33.67 30.27
C VAL A 266 -17.14 -33.62 31.64
N GLU A 267 -16.80 -34.53 32.54
CA GLU A 267 -17.40 -34.62 33.89
C GLU A 267 -16.88 -33.49 34.79
N THR A 268 -15.56 -33.32 34.83
CA THR A 268 -14.91 -32.33 35.70
C THR A 268 -14.90 -30.93 35.07
N GLY A 269 -14.79 -30.83 33.75
CA GLY A 269 -14.57 -29.57 33.02
C GLY A 269 -13.10 -29.12 33.01
N ASN A 270 -12.17 -29.95 33.47
CA ASN A 270 -10.76 -29.61 33.56
C ASN A 270 -10.04 -29.87 32.24
N ALA A 271 -9.03 -29.04 31.93
CA ALA A 271 -8.11 -29.29 30.83
C ALA A 271 -7.26 -30.53 31.17
N VAL A 272 -7.36 -31.56 30.33
CA VAL A 272 -6.55 -32.78 30.40
C VAL A 272 -5.23 -32.57 29.67
N ARG A 273 -5.26 -31.90 28.50
CA ARG A 273 -4.09 -31.62 27.65
C ARG A 273 -4.26 -30.32 26.87
N THR A 274 -3.13 -29.68 26.57
CA THR A 274 -3.06 -28.54 25.64
C THR A 274 -2.09 -28.90 24.50
N LEU A 275 -2.58 -28.84 23.27
CA LEU A 275 -1.87 -29.17 22.05
C LEU A 275 -1.50 -27.86 21.34
N ALA A 276 -0.30 -27.35 21.59
CA ALA A 276 0.15 -26.02 21.14
C ALA A 276 1.35 -26.13 20.18
N ASN A 277 1.09 -26.47 18.91
CA ASN A 277 2.11 -26.52 17.85
C ASN A 277 1.67 -25.84 16.55
N HIS A 278 0.40 -25.47 16.41
CA HIS A 278 -0.02 -24.63 15.29
C HIS A 278 0.54 -23.21 15.46
N VAL A 279 0.89 -22.58 14.34
CA VAL A 279 1.48 -21.22 14.33
C VAL A 279 0.46 -20.14 13.96
N ASP A 280 -0.76 -20.56 13.65
CA ASP A 280 -1.91 -19.73 13.33
C ASP A 280 -3.21 -20.35 13.88
N ALA A 281 -4.34 -19.65 13.75
CA ALA A 281 -5.66 -20.06 14.24
C ALA A 281 -6.04 -21.48 13.81
N VAL A 282 -6.56 -22.28 14.74
CA VAL A 282 -7.00 -23.65 14.48
C VAL A 282 -8.50 -23.62 14.17
N TYR A 283 -8.87 -23.86 12.91
CA TYR A 283 -10.24 -23.76 12.43
C TYR A 283 -11.02 -25.07 12.55
N ALA A 284 -10.33 -26.20 12.42
CA ALA A 284 -10.97 -27.52 12.39
C ALA A 284 -10.32 -28.48 13.38
N VAL A 285 -11.15 -29.34 13.98
CA VAL A 285 -10.70 -30.48 14.80
C VAL A 285 -11.61 -31.68 14.59
N ALA A 286 -11.04 -32.88 14.58
CA ALA A 286 -11.78 -34.14 14.51
C ALA A 286 -11.12 -35.22 15.37
N TRP A 287 -11.93 -36.09 15.98
CA TRP A 287 -11.49 -37.30 16.66
C TRP A 287 -11.50 -38.49 15.69
N SER A 288 -10.52 -39.39 15.80
CA SER A 288 -10.58 -40.67 15.11
C SER A 288 -11.70 -41.55 15.67
N PRO A 289 -12.37 -42.38 14.84
CA PRO A 289 -13.46 -43.25 15.29
C PRO A 289 -13.07 -44.22 16.42
N ASP A 290 -11.80 -44.60 16.50
CA ASP A 290 -11.26 -45.51 17.52
C ASP A 290 -10.85 -44.82 18.83
N GLY A 291 -10.91 -43.48 18.89
CA GLY A 291 -10.56 -42.73 20.10
C GLY A 291 -9.05 -42.60 20.35
N LYS A 292 -8.19 -42.90 19.38
CA LYS A 292 -6.73 -42.88 19.61
C LYS A 292 -6.03 -41.64 19.08
N GLN A 293 -6.64 -40.93 18.14
CA GLN A 293 -6.03 -39.81 17.44
C GLN A 293 -6.95 -38.59 17.37
N ILE A 294 -6.33 -37.41 17.31
CA ILE A 294 -6.98 -36.13 17.05
C ILE A 294 -6.34 -35.54 15.81
N ALA A 295 -7.14 -35.04 14.87
CA ALA A 295 -6.68 -34.26 13.71
C ALA A 295 -7.05 -32.79 13.89
N SER A 296 -6.17 -31.88 13.48
CA SER A 296 -6.40 -30.44 13.55
C SER A 296 -5.95 -29.73 12.28
N GLY A 297 -6.72 -28.73 11.83
CA GLY A 297 -6.49 -27.97 10.60
C GLY A 297 -6.50 -26.48 10.91
N ALA A 298 -5.54 -25.74 10.35
CA ALA A 298 -5.27 -24.38 10.77
C ALA A 298 -4.96 -23.41 9.61
N GLY A 299 -4.94 -22.11 9.95
CA GLY A 299 -4.52 -21.01 9.07
C GLY A 299 -3.05 -21.09 8.65
N ASP A 300 -2.25 -21.88 9.37
CA ASP A 300 -0.85 -22.14 9.02
C ASP A 300 -0.69 -23.08 7.81
N ARG A 301 -1.82 -23.46 7.19
CA ARG A 301 -1.93 -24.32 6.01
C ARG A 301 -1.52 -25.77 6.28
N THR A 302 -1.47 -26.17 7.55
CA THR A 302 -1.12 -27.54 7.93
C THR A 302 -2.29 -28.29 8.53
N VAL A 303 -2.25 -29.62 8.35
CA VAL A 303 -3.02 -30.57 9.15
C VAL A 303 -2.07 -31.27 10.10
N LYS A 304 -2.41 -31.32 11.40
CA LYS A 304 -1.61 -31.99 12.42
C LYS A 304 -2.39 -33.15 13.02
N LEU A 305 -1.68 -34.23 13.29
CA LEU A 305 -2.21 -35.42 13.93
C LEU A 305 -1.56 -35.64 15.28
N TRP A 306 -2.39 -35.95 16.26
CA TRP A 306 -2.00 -36.03 17.66
C TRP A 306 -2.43 -37.36 18.24
N GLN A 307 -1.59 -37.91 19.11
CA GLN A 307 -1.95 -39.05 19.92
C GLN A 307 -2.83 -38.59 21.08
N ALA A 308 -4.04 -39.14 21.21
CA ALA A 308 -5.02 -38.67 22.18
C ALA A 308 -4.61 -38.95 23.64
N SER A 309 -3.86 -40.03 23.90
CA SER A 309 -3.51 -40.47 25.26
C SER A 309 -2.54 -39.53 25.99
N ASP A 310 -1.58 -38.96 25.26
CA ASP A 310 -0.51 -38.13 25.82
C ASP A 310 -0.40 -36.75 25.18
N GLY A 311 -1.07 -36.50 24.05
CA GLY A 311 -1.01 -35.25 23.31
C GLY A 311 0.23 -35.11 22.43
N LYS A 312 0.97 -36.20 22.18
CA LYS A 312 2.14 -36.17 21.32
C LYS A 312 1.75 -35.85 19.87
N LEU A 313 2.44 -34.89 19.26
CA LEU A 313 2.33 -34.63 17.82
C LEU A 313 2.94 -35.83 17.06
N LEU A 314 2.13 -36.47 16.22
CA LEU A 314 2.50 -37.62 15.42
C LEU A 314 3.00 -37.21 14.03
N ILE A 315 2.22 -36.38 13.32
CA ILE A 315 2.48 -36.01 11.93
C ILE A 315 2.05 -34.56 11.69
N THR A 316 2.79 -33.86 10.83
CA THR A 316 2.36 -32.59 10.20
C THR A 316 2.28 -32.80 8.70
N ILE A 317 1.14 -32.50 8.10
CA ILE A 317 0.83 -32.62 6.68
C ILE A 317 0.74 -31.20 6.11
N SER A 318 1.49 -30.90 5.05
CA SER A 318 1.65 -29.55 4.49
C SER A 318 1.26 -29.46 3.00
N ASP A 319 0.38 -30.34 2.54
CA ASP A 319 -0.10 -30.36 1.13
C ASP A 319 -1.10 -29.25 0.80
N SER A 320 -1.69 -28.60 1.83
CA SER A 320 -2.65 -27.52 1.65
C SER A 320 -1.96 -26.23 1.26
N LEU A 321 -2.51 -25.51 0.28
CA LEU A 321 -1.91 -24.29 -0.25
C LEU A 321 -2.41 -23.02 0.46
N ASP A 322 -3.43 -23.15 1.29
CA ASP A 322 -4.06 -22.08 2.07
C ASP A 322 -4.69 -22.66 3.35
N ALA A 323 -5.35 -21.82 4.16
CA ALA A 323 -5.94 -22.18 5.45
C ALA A 323 -6.85 -23.41 5.34
N VAL A 324 -6.67 -24.39 6.23
CA VAL A 324 -7.52 -25.59 6.33
C VAL A 324 -8.67 -25.30 7.28
N LEU A 325 -9.88 -25.14 6.73
CA LEU A 325 -11.06 -24.70 7.47
C LEU A 325 -11.92 -25.86 7.96
N ALA A 326 -11.82 -27.04 7.33
CA ALA A 326 -12.63 -28.19 7.67
C ALA A 326 -11.84 -29.51 7.57
N LEU A 327 -12.13 -30.43 8.50
CA LEU A 327 -11.54 -31.77 8.59
C LEU A 327 -12.60 -32.80 8.97
N ALA A 328 -12.50 -34.01 8.43
CA ALA A 328 -13.35 -35.13 8.83
C ALA A 328 -12.62 -36.46 8.65
N PHE A 329 -12.65 -37.32 9.69
CA PHE A 329 -12.26 -38.72 9.53
C PHE A 329 -13.37 -39.50 8.82
N ALA A 330 -12.98 -40.40 7.91
CA ALA A 330 -13.88 -41.42 7.41
C ALA A 330 -14.27 -42.38 8.54
N PRO A 331 -15.48 -42.98 8.53
CA PRO A 331 -15.93 -43.89 9.59
C PRO A 331 -15.03 -45.11 9.81
N ASP A 332 -14.26 -45.52 8.80
CA ASP A 332 -13.30 -46.62 8.90
C ASP A 332 -12.02 -46.26 9.68
N GLY A 333 -11.78 -44.97 9.93
CA GLY A 333 -10.59 -44.43 10.59
C GLY A 333 -9.32 -44.43 9.73
N ASN A 334 -9.36 -44.96 8.50
CA ASN A 334 -8.20 -45.12 7.62
C ASN A 334 -8.01 -43.95 6.66
N THR A 335 -8.96 -43.02 6.59
CA THR A 335 -8.89 -41.86 5.69
C THR A 335 -9.25 -40.58 6.44
N LEU A 336 -8.48 -39.53 6.24
CA LEU A 336 -8.79 -38.18 6.71
C LEU A 336 -9.05 -37.27 5.50
N ALA A 337 -10.17 -36.57 5.48
CA ALA A 337 -10.45 -35.53 4.51
C ALA A 337 -10.12 -34.15 5.09
N GLY A 338 -9.62 -33.24 4.25
CA GLY A 338 -9.45 -31.84 4.59
C GLY A 338 -9.65 -30.90 3.42
N ALA A 339 -10.13 -29.70 3.73
CA ALA A 339 -10.45 -28.67 2.76
C ALA A 339 -10.43 -27.28 3.40
N GLY A 340 -10.35 -26.23 2.57
CA GLY A 340 -10.37 -24.86 3.08
C GLY A 340 -10.28 -23.79 2.01
N ALA A 341 -9.53 -22.72 2.32
CA ALA A 341 -9.45 -21.50 1.51
C ALA A 341 -8.80 -21.71 0.12
N ASP A 342 -8.07 -22.82 -0.08
CA ASP A 342 -7.51 -23.18 -1.37
C ASP A 342 -8.47 -23.92 -2.30
N LYS A 343 -9.73 -24.12 -1.86
CA LYS A 343 -10.84 -24.63 -2.66
C LYS A 343 -10.69 -26.10 -3.12
N VAL A 344 -9.74 -26.81 -2.54
CA VAL A 344 -9.41 -28.21 -2.87
C VAL A 344 -9.78 -29.14 -1.72
N ILE A 345 -10.45 -30.24 -2.03
CA ILE A 345 -10.62 -31.36 -1.08
C ILE A 345 -9.44 -32.31 -1.24
N ARG A 346 -8.82 -32.72 -0.13
CA ARG A 346 -7.73 -33.70 -0.08
C ARG A 346 -8.09 -34.86 0.83
N LEU A 347 -7.69 -36.06 0.43
CA LEU A 347 -7.82 -37.28 1.24
C LEU A 347 -6.44 -37.82 1.57
N TRP A 348 -6.16 -38.06 2.84
CA TRP A 348 -4.92 -38.66 3.32
C TRP A 348 -5.16 -40.05 3.89
N GLU A 349 -4.21 -40.94 3.65
CA GLU A 349 -4.16 -42.26 4.27
C GLU A 349 -3.72 -42.16 5.73
N MET A 350 -4.42 -42.88 6.59
CA MET A 350 -4.24 -42.87 8.04
C MET A 350 -3.91 -44.27 8.55
N VAL A 351 -3.19 -44.38 9.66
CA VAL A 351 -2.90 -45.67 10.30
C VAL A 351 -4.20 -46.26 10.84
N GLY A 352 -4.56 -47.46 10.37
CA GLY A 352 -5.79 -48.13 10.76
C GLY A 352 -5.85 -48.51 12.23
N ALA A 353 -7.08 -48.74 12.71
CA ALA A 353 -7.40 -49.03 14.10
C ALA A 353 -6.70 -50.31 14.60
N GLY A 354 -5.48 -50.20 15.12
CA GLY A 354 -4.77 -51.35 15.73
C GLY A 354 -3.25 -51.34 15.63
N GLU A 355 -2.64 -50.58 14.72
CA GLU A 355 -1.19 -50.61 14.56
C GLU A 355 -0.46 -49.54 15.40
N PRO A 356 0.65 -49.89 16.09
CA PRO A 356 1.49 -48.91 16.76
C PRO A 356 2.17 -47.98 15.74
N LEU A 357 1.98 -46.66 15.90
CA LEU A 357 2.61 -45.61 15.08
C LEU A 357 4.15 -45.72 15.00
N GLU A 358 4.79 -46.37 15.96
CA GLU A 358 6.24 -46.57 15.99
C GLU A 358 6.73 -47.65 15.00
N GLN A 359 5.83 -48.47 14.42
CA GLN A 359 6.17 -49.51 13.44
C GLN A 359 5.63 -49.23 12.02
N SER A 360 4.68 -48.31 11.86
CA SER A 360 4.07 -47.96 10.56
C SER A 360 4.94 -46.96 9.77
N GLY A 361 6.17 -47.36 9.41
CA GLY A 361 6.97 -46.61 8.46
C GLY A 361 6.31 -46.62 7.06
N SER A 362 5.85 -45.45 6.60
CA SER A 362 5.76 -44.99 5.19
C SER A 362 4.41 -44.62 4.55
N THR A 363 3.23 -44.82 5.17
CA THR A 363 1.94 -44.45 4.51
C THR A 363 1.06 -43.45 5.25
N ALA A 364 1.25 -43.24 6.56
CA ALA A 364 0.44 -42.29 7.33
C ALA A 364 0.68 -40.84 6.91
N GLY A 365 -0.40 -40.09 6.65
CA GLY A 365 -0.34 -38.72 6.13
C GLY A 365 -0.03 -38.64 4.63
N LYS A 366 0.00 -39.76 3.90
CA LYS A 366 0.20 -39.77 2.45
C LYS A 366 -1.08 -39.32 1.75
N LEU A 367 -0.96 -38.34 0.86
CA LEU A 367 -2.06 -37.91 0.00
C LEU A 367 -2.51 -39.08 -0.90
N LYS A 368 -3.77 -39.52 -0.74
CA LYS A 368 -4.42 -40.50 -1.62
C LYS A 368 -4.86 -39.85 -2.92
N THR A 369 -5.58 -38.74 -2.80
CA THR A 369 -6.16 -38.02 -3.93
C THR A 369 -6.57 -36.60 -3.50
N SER A 370 -6.76 -35.74 -4.48
CA SER A 370 -7.26 -34.38 -4.28
C SER A 370 -8.08 -33.94 -5.49
N THR A 371 -9.08 -33.08 -5.28
CA THR A 371 -9.86 -32.49 -6.36
C THR A 371 -10.14 -31.02 -6.10
N PHE A 372 -10.11 -30.19 -7.15
CA PHE A 372 -10.67 -28.84 -7.09
C PHE A 372 -12.20 -28.97 -7.01
N ALA A 373 -12.77 -28.60 -5.88
CA ALA A 373 -14.13 -28.98 -5.55
C ALA A 373 -15.13 -27.82 -5.75
N HIS A 374 -14.70 -26.59 -5.47
CA HIS A 374 -15.54 -25.40 -5.39
C HIS A 374 -14.83 -24.17 -5.97
N GLU A 375 -15.61 -23.16 -6.37
CA GLU A 375 -15.07 -21.88 -6.88
C GLU A 375 -14.80 -20.85 -5.75
N GLY A 376 -15.26 -21.13 -4.53
CA GLY A 376 -15.01 -20.36 -3.31
C GLY A 376 -14.37 -21.20 -2.19
N ALA A 377 -14.03 -20.59 -1.06
CA ALA A 377 -13.42 -21.30 0.07
C ALA A 377 -14.38 -22.38 0.60
N ILE A 378 -13.85 -23.58 0.87
CA ILE A 378 -14.63 -24.70 1.40
C ILE A 378 -14.74 -24.52 2.92
N LEU A 379 -15.97 -24.39 3.42
CA LEU A 379 -16.24 -24.02 4.80
C LEU A 379 -16.46 -25.24 5.70
N HIS A 380 -17.13 -26.28 5.18
CA HIS A 380 -17.42 -27.51 5.93
C HIS A 380 -17.28 -28.74 5.05
N ILE A 381 -16.85 -29.86 5.66
CA ILE A 381 -16.90 -31.20 5.05
C ILE A 381 -17.39 -32.24 6.07
N ILE A 382 -18.21 -33.20 5.63
CA ILE A 382 -18.76 -34.26 6.51
C ILE A 382 -18.88 -35.57 5.73
N TYR A 383 -18.42 -36.69 6.30
CA TYR A 383 -18.66 -38.03 5.74
C TYR A 383 -20.06 -38.54 6.08
N SER A 384 -20.64 -39.28 5.13
CA SER A 384 -21.79 -40.16 5.39
C SER A 384 -21.46 -41.25 6.40
N PRO A 385 -22.43 -41.77 7.19
CA PRO A 385 -22.17 -42.79 8.21
C PRO A 385 -21.59 -44.09 7.67
N ASP A 386 -21.88 -44.45 6.42
CA ASP A 386 -21.31 -45.61 5.72
C ASP A 386 -19.93 -45.31 5.09
N GLY A 387 -19.49 -44.05 5.13
CA GLY A 387 -18.23 -43.57 4.59
C GLY A 387 -18.19 -43.46 3.07
N SER A 388 -19.26 -43.78 2.34
CA SER A 388 -19.27 -43.86 0.86
C SER A 388 -19.35 -42.50 0.16
N THR A 389 -19.84 -41.50 0.88
CA THR A 389 -20.12 -40.15 0.36
C THR A 389 -19.52 -39.10 1.29
N LEU A 390 -18.85 -38.10 0.71
CA LEU A 390 -18.36 -36.90 1.41
C LEU A 390 -19.22 -35.71 0.98
N TYR A 391 -19.70 -34.89 1.92
CA TYR A 391 -20.41 -33.65 1.62
C TYR A 391 -19.49 -32.47 1.85
N SER A 392 -19.59 -31.43 1.01
CA SER A 392 -18.85 -30.17 1.19
C SER A 392 -19.73 -28.95 0.95
N THR A 393 -19.39 -27.84 1.61
CA THR A 393 -19.99 -26.51 1.38
C THR A 393 -18.92 -25.48 1.08
N ALA A 394 -19.27 -24.44 0.31
CA ALA A 394 -18.34 -23.35 0.04
C ALA A 394 -19.02 -21.99 -0.09
N GLU A 395 -18.19 -20.94 -0.12
CA GLU A 395 -18.58 -19.55 -0.37
C GLU A 395 -19.19 -19.33 -1.77
N ASP A 396 -19.04 -20.30 -2.68
CA ASP A 396 -19.73 -20.32 -3.99
C ASP A 396 -21.23 -20.66 -3.90
N ARG A 397 -21.79 -20.72 -2.68
CA ARG A 397 -23.21 -21.01 -2.40
C ARG A 397 -23.65 -22.38 -2.92
N ARG A 398 -22.74 -23.36 -2.94
CA ARG A 398 -23.04 -24.76 -3.28
C ARG A 398 -22.85 -25.70 -2.10
N ILE A 399 -23.66 -26.74 -2.10
CA ILE A 399 -23.43 -27.97 -1.33
C ILE A 399 -23.26 -29.09 -2.36
N LYS A 400 -22.20 -29.88 -2.21
CA LYS A 400 -21.89 -30.99 -3.12
C LYS A 400 -21.70 -32.28 -2.34
N ALA A 401 -22.19 -33.38 -2.91
CA ALA A 401 -21.89 -34.74 -2.47
C ALA A 401 -20.89 -35.36 -3.45
N TRP A 402 -19.87 -35.99 -2.89
CA TRP A 402 -18.78 -36.62 -3.61
C TRP A 402 -18.77 -38.10 -3.32
N ASP A 403 -18.45 -38.92 -4.31
CA ASP A 403 -17.93 -40.25 -4.04
C ASP A 403 -16.67 -40.11 -3.21
N SER A 404 -16.67 -40.69 -2.01
CA SER A 404 -15.63 -40.41 -1.04
C SER A 404 -14.30 -41.09 -1.36
N ALA A 405 -14.29 -42.10 -2.24
CA ALA A 405 -13.08 -42.80 -2.64
C ALA A 405 -12.44 -42.14 -3.87
N ALA A 406 -13.26 -41.79 -4.86
CA ALA A 406 -12.82 -41.22 -6.12
C ALA A 406 -12.76 -39.68 -6.13
N LEU A 407 -13.41 -39.00 -5.17
CA LEU A 407 -13.69 -37.56 -5.18
C LEU A 407 -14.40 -37.09 -6.47
N THR A 408 -15.27 -37.94 -7.04
CA THR A 408 -16.13 -37.56 -8.16
C THR A 408 -17.45 -37.01 -7.65
N GLU A 409 -17.93 -35.92 -8.26
CA GLU A 409 -19.20 -35.30 -7.87
C GLU A 409 -20.37 -36.27 -8.16
N LYS A 410 -21.16 -36.60 -7.12
CA LYS A 410 -22.36 -37.45 -7.23
C LYS A 410 -23.61 -36.59 -7.40
N VAL A 411 -23.77 -35.60 -6.55
CA VAL A 411 -24.96 -34.74 -6.48
C VAL A 411 -24.52 -33.33 -6.11
N THR A 412 -24.90 -32.35 -6.93
CA THR A 412 -24.92 -30.94 -6.52
C THR A 412 -26.32 -30.62 -6.01
N PHE A 413 -26.40 -30.14 -4.77
CA PHE A 413 -27.66 -29.75 -4.15
C PHE A 413 -28.20 -28.48 -4.81
N GLU A 414 -29.46 -28.17 -4.54
CA GLU A 414 -30.09 -26.91 -4.97
C GLU A 414 -29.21 -25.71 -4.59
N HIS A 415 -29.22 -24.67 -5.43
CA HIS A 415 -28.43 -23.46 -5.17
C HIS A 415 -28.87 -22.79 -3.86
N GLN A 416 -27.90 -22.35 -3.06
CA GLN A 416 -28.16 -21.83 -1.73
C GLN A 416 -28.46 -20.32 -1.79
N SER A 417 -29.31 -19.81 -0.90
CA SER A 417 -29.68 -18.39 -0.89
C SER A 417 -28.52 -17.48 -0.49
N ASP A 418 -27.61 -17.99 0.34
CA ASP A 418 -26.38 -17.33 0.75
C ASP A 418 -25.31 -18.37 1.15
N TRP A 419 -24.15 -17.92 1.64
CA TRP A 419 -23.08 -18.80 2.13
C TRP A 419 -23.58 -19.79 3.18
N VAL A 420 -23.25 -21.07 2.99
CA VAL A 420 -23.60 -22.14 3.93
C VAL A 420 -22.53 -22.23 5.00
N THR A 421 -22.73 -21.43 6.05
CA THR A 421 -21.81 -21.26 7.17
C THR A 421 -21.90 -22.36 8.22
N ALA A 422 -22.91 -23.24 8.14
CA ALA A 422 -23.05 -24.39 9.02
C ALA A 422 -23.67 -25.59 8.29
N LEU A 423 -23.15 -26.79 8.57
CA LEU A 423 -23.62 -28.04 7.99
C LEU A 423 -23.77 -29.11 9.08
N ALA A 424 -24.83 -29.91 9.02
CA ALA A 424 -25.00 -31.08 9.87
C ALA A 424 -25.65 -32.24 9.12
N LEU A 425 -25.15 -33.46 9.33
CA LEU A 425 -25.71 -34.69 8.75
C LEU A 425 -26.36 -35.52 9.86
N ASP A 426 -27.56 -36.05 9.61
CA ASP A 426 -28.22 -36.90 10.60
C ASP A 426 -27.50 -38.25 10.79
N PRO A 427 -27.65 -38.93 11.94
CA PRO A 427 -26.93 -40.18 12.22
C PRO A 427 -27.23 -41.34 11.26
N GLN A 428 -28.35 -41.31 10.53
CA GLN A 428 -28.67 -42.32 9.51
C GLN A 428 -28.19 -41.91 8.11
N GLY A 429 -27.75 -40.66 7.92
CA GLY A 429 -27.25 -40.15 6.65
C GLY A 429 -28.31 -39.85 5.60
N ALA A 430 -29.59 -39.82 5.98
CA ALA A 430 -30.74 -39.56 5.11
C ALA A 430 -31.06 -38.06 4.95
N LEU A 431 -30.71 -37.25 5.97
CA LEU A 431 -31.06 -35.84 6.07
C LEU A 431 -29.80 -34.98 6.28
N LEU A 432 -29.68 -33.92 5.50
CA LEU A 432 -28.62 -32.92 5.64
C LEU A 432 -29.24 -31.56 5.96
N ALA A 433 -28.84 -30.95 7.07
CA ALA A 433 -29.26 -29.60 7.44
C ALA A 433 -28.18 -28.60 7.08
N ALA A 434 -28.59 -27.50 6.44
CA ALA A 434 -27.72 -26.39 6.07
C ALA A 434 -28.22 -25.11 6.74
N GLY A 435 -27.32 -24.40 7.40
CA GLY A 435 -27.53 -23.07 7.97
C GLY A 435 -26.73 -22.04 7.20
N ARG A 436 -27.33 -20.87 6.95
CA ARG A 436 -26.76 -19.85 6.07
C ARG A 436 -26.53 -18.52 6.77
N TYR A 437 -25.73 -17.70 6.11
CA TYR A 437 -25.43 -16.35 6.56
C TYR A 437 -26.67 -15.43 6.58
N ASP A 438 -27.63 -15.65 5.68
CA ASP A 438 -28.93 -14.96 5.64
C ASP A 438 -29.94 -15.41 6.73
N ALA A 439 -29.47 -16.16 7.73
CA ALA A 439 -30.25 -16.73 8.83
C ALA A 439 -31.34 -17.73 8.42
N THR A 440 -31.23 -18.33 7.23
CA THR A 440 -32.11 -19.42 6.81
C THR A 440 -31.52 -20.79 7.15
N ARG A 441 -32.40 -21.71 7.53
CA ARG A 441 -32.12 -23.14 7.70
C ARG A 441 -32.95 -23.93 6.72
N THR A 442 -32.36 -24.93 6.07
CA THR A 442 -33.07 -25.89 5.20
C THR A 442 -32.62 -27.31 5.50
N ILE A 443 -33.55 -28.27 5.40
CA ILE A 443 -33.25 -29.70 5.51
C ILE A 443 -33.45 -30.36 4.14
N TYR A 444 -32.45 -31.12 3.72
CA TYR A 444 -32.36 -31.77 2.42
C TYR A 444 -32.41 -33.29 2.55
N ALA A 445 -33.05 -33.96 1.59
CA ALA A 445 -32.86 -35.40 1.40
C ALA A 445 -31.51 -35.63 0.70
N THR A 446 -30.61 -36.36 1.36
CA THR A 446 -29.23 -36.55 0.87
C THR A 446 -29.15 -37.26 -0.49
N GLU A 447 -30.04 -38.24 -0.72
CA GLU A 447 -30.10 -39.02 -1.96
C GLU A 447 -30.37 -38.15 -3.19
N THR A 448 -31.21 -37.12 -3.04
CA THR A 448 -31.67 -36.29 -4.18
C THR A 448 -31.06 -34.90 -4.21
N GLY A 449 -30.48 -34.43 -3.10
CA GLY A 449 -30.00 -33.05 -2.95
C GLY A 449 -31.12 -32.00 -2.94
N LYS A 450 -32.39 -32.40 -2.82
CA LYS A 450 -33.56 -31.52 -2.83
C LYS A 450 -34.03 -31.17 -1.43
N ALA A 451 -34.48 -29.92 -1.26
CA ALA A 451 -35.07 -29.47 -0.01
C ALA A 451 -36.37 -30.22 0.28
N LEU A 452 -36.57 -30.64 1.53
CA LEU A 452 -37.82 -31.25 1.96
C LEU A 452 -38.92 -30.18 2.05
N SER A 453 -40.15 -30.55 1.68
CA SER A 453 -41.27 -29.61 1.62
C SER A 453 -41.51 -28.96 3.00
N GLY A 454 -41.54 -27.62 3.02
CA GLY A 454 -41.76 -26.84 4.25
C GLY A 454 -40.59 -26.84 5.23
N SER A 455 -39.40 -27.37 4.87
CA SER A 455 -38.25 -27.44 5.78
C SER A 455 -37.44 -26.15 5.88
N THR A 456 -37.67 -25.18 4.99
CA THR A 456 -36.94 -23.90 4.98
C THR A 456 -37.57 -22.92 5.94
N THR A 457 -36.82 -22.48 6.95
CA THR A 457 -37.28 -21.58 8.02
C THR A 457 -36.26 -20.48 8.29
N GLN A 458 -36.73 -19.27 8.59
CA GLN A 458 -35.90 -18.11 8.96
C GLN A 458 -35.87 -17.95 10.49
N VAL A 459 -34.69 -17.67 11.08
CA VAL A 459 -34.52 -17.53 12.53
C VAL A 459 -35.02 -16.15 13.03
N ALA A 460 -35.61 -16.09 14.23
CA ALA A 460 -36.14 -14.88 14.87
C ALA A 460 -35.16 -14.22 15.87
N SER A 461 -35.10 -12.88 15.89
CA SER A 461 -34.12 -12.06 16.62
C SER A 461 -34.27 -12.14 18.15
N ALA A 462 -33.15 -12.11 18.89
CA ALA A 462 -33.13 -12.05 20.37
C ALA A 462 -32.23 -10.91 20.90
N GLN A 463 -32.66 -10.25 21.98
CA GLN A 463 -31.96 -9.17 22.69
C GLN A 463 -31.25 -9.71 23.94
N SER A 464 -30.00 -9.28 24.24
CA SER A 464 -29.41 -9.44 25.58
C SER A 464 -28.28 -8.44 25.89
N GLY A 465 -28.32 -7.84 27.08
CA GLY A 465 -27.38 -6.82 27.58
C GLY A 465 -26.18 -7.37 28.39
N PRO A 466 -25.13 -6.56 28.66
CA PRO A 466 -23.84 -7.08 29.13
C PRO A 466 -23.58 -6.92 30.64
N LYS A 467 -22.92 -7.91 31.24
CA LYS A 467 -22.23 -7.85 32.56
C LYS A 467 -20.70 -7.95 32.39
N LYS A 468 -19.97 -7.35 33.35
CA LYS A 468 -18.52 -7.06 33.38
C LYS A 468 -17.78 -7.98 34.36
N VAL A 469 -16.56 -8.43 34.03
CA VAL A 469 -15.53 -8.91 35.00
C VAL A 469 -14.12 -8.53 34.52
N THR A 470 -13.24 -8.30 35.49
CA THR A 470 -11.91 -7.63 35.54
C THR A 470 -10.70 -8.58 35.47
N SER A 471 -9.53 -8.08 35.03
CA SER A 471 -8.24 -8.78 34.96
C SER A 471 -7.15 -8.23 35.91
N LEU A 472 -6.14 -9.06 36.22
CA LEU A 472 -4.93 -8.82 37.03
C LEU A 472 -3.65 -9.07 36.20
N SER A 473 -2.53 -8.44 36.58
CA SER A 473 -1.23 -8.40 35.86
C SER A 473 -0.05 -8.93 36.70
N VAL A 474 1.03 -9.41 36.05
CA VAL A 474 2.37 -9.66 36.64
C VAL A 474 3.48 -9.37 35.60
N GLU A 475 4.59 -8.74 36.04
CA GLU A 475 5.77 -8.30 35.26
C GLU A 475 6.98 -9.27 35.35
N ALA A 476 7.89 -9.21 34.36
CA ALA A 476 9.26 -9.76 34.42
C ALA A 476 10.27 -8.89 33.62
N VAL A 477 11.54 -8.93 34.04
CA VAL A 477 12.67 -8.02 33.74
C VAL A 477 13.53 -8.47 32.53
N ILE A 478 14.02 -7.55 31.65
CA ILE A 478 14.86 -7.85 30.45
C ILE A 478 16.09 -6.89 30.28
N ILE A 479 17.19 -7.36 29.64
CA ILE A 479 18.46 -6.65 29.28
C ILE A 479 18.64 -6.54 27.74
N ARG A 480 19.38 -5.54 27.22
CA ARG A 480 19.17 -4.75 25.95
C ARG A 480 20.18 -4.97 24.78
N ALA A 481 19.77 -4.73 23.52
CA ALA A 481 20.57 -4.78 22.25
C ALA A 481 21.02 -3.39 21.72
N THR A 482 21.85 -3.29 20.65
CA THR A 482 22.51 -2.03 20.19
C THR A 482 22.11 -1.54 18.78
N VAL A 483 21.93 -0.22 18.63
CA VAL A 483 21.41 0.48 17.42
C VAL A 483 22.46 1.38 16.75
N PRO A 484 22.51 1.52 15.40
CA PRO A 484 23.39 2.47 14.72
C PRO A 484 23.11 3.96 15.06
N PRO A 485 24.08 4.87 14.83
CA PRO A 485 23.91 6.29 15.09
C PRO A 485 23.05 6.96 14.01
N SER A 486 22.21 7.91 14.38
CA SER A 486 21.39 8.65 13.42
C SER A 486 21.12 10.08 13.85
N LEU A 487 20.98 10.98 12.88
CA LEU A 487 20.48 12.33 13.06
C LEU A 487 18.99 12.35 12.76
N GLN A 488 18.23 12.94 13.68
CA GLN A 488 16.78 13.09 13.57
C GLN A 488 16.40 14.50 13.12
N SER A 489 17.09 15.52 13.63
CA SER A 489 16.83 16.91 13.23
C SER A 489 18.05 17.78 13.48
N VAL A 490 18.18 18.86 12.69
CA VAL A 490 19.13 19.96 12.92
C VAL A 490 18.37 21.28 12.84
N SER A 491 18.64 22.20 13.76
CA SER A 491 17.95 23.48 13.87
C SER A 491 18.89 24.60 14.34
N PRO A 492 18.85 25.80 13.76
CA PRO A 492 18.13 26.12 12.53
C PRO A 492 18.75 25.37 11.34
N ASP A 493 17.95 24.98 10.35
CA ASP A 493 18.45 24.33 9.15
C ASP A 493 18.96 25.34 8.10
N ARG A 494 19.00 26.65 8.42
CA ARG A 494 19.52 27.72 7.54
C ARG A 494 20.19 28.86 8.29
N TRP A 495 21.18 29.51 7.67
CA TRP A 495 21.89 30.63 8.29
C TRP A 495 22.50 31.62 7.28
N HIS A 496 22.68 32.87 7.69
CA HIS A 496 23.25 33.89 6.82
C HIS A 496 24.78 33.78 6.70
N ARG A 497 25.29 34.04 5.49
CA ARG A 497 26.72 33.96 5.15
C ARG A 497 27.59 34.84 6.06
N GLY A 498 28.72 34.30 6.52
CA GLY A 498 29.76 35.06 7.24
C GLY A 498 29.54 35.22 8.75
N ALA A 499 28.50 34.61 9.31
CA ALA A 499 28.22 34.60 10.74
C ALA A 499 28.56 33.26 11.41
N GLU A 500 28.76 33.31 12.73
CA GLU A 500 28.86 32.13 13.60
C GLU A 500 27.44 31.65 13.94
N LEU A 501 27.23 30.34 13.91
CA LEU A 501 25.93 29.70 14.08
C LEU A 501 26.00 28.64 15.18
N GLU A 502 25.00 28.65 16.07
CA GLU A 502 24.78 27.54 17.00
C GLU A 502 23.69 26.62 16.44
N LEU A 503 24.05 25.38 16.07
CA LEU A 503 23.09 24.36 15.60
C LEU A 503 22.72 23.42 16.75
N ALA A 504 21.44 23.29 17.04
CA ALA A 504 20.89 22.21 17.85
C ALA A 504 20.65 20.97 16.98
N VAL A 505 21.26 19.86 17.36
CA VAL A 505 21.16 18.56 16.70
C VAL A 505 20.46 17.60 17.65
N ASN A 506 19.38 16.97 17.20
CA ASN A 506 18.79 15.82 17.88
C ASN A 506 19.16 14.56 17.11
N GLY A 507 19.63 13.55 17.82
CA GLY A 507 19.99 12.28 17.22
C GLY A 507 20.04 11.15 18.23
N LYS A 508 20.37 9.96 17.75
CA LYS A 508 20.49 8.74 18.55
C LYS A 508 21.92 8.24 18.47
N ASN A 509 22.45 7.77 19.61
CA ASN A 509 23.80 7.20 19.76
C ASN A 509 24.94 8.09 19.23
N LEU A 510 24.90 9.39 19.57
CA LEU A 510 25.94 10.36 19.20
C LEU A 510 27.09 10.45 20.24
N ASP A 511 27.36 9.37 20.97
CA ASP A 511 28.49 9.33 21.90
C ASP A 511 29.81 9.40 21.11
N ARG A 512 30.77 10.20 21.60
CA ARG A 512 32.08 10.38 20.95
C ARG A 512 31.97 10.74 19.46
N ALA A 513 30.91 11.47 19.09
CA ALA A 513 30.69 11.93 17.73
C ALA A 513 31.77 12.96 17.33
N GLU A 514 32.30 12.82 16.12
CA GLU A 514 33.19 13.79 15.48
C GLU A 514 32.47 14.35 14.23
N PRO A 515 32.32 15.68 14.10
CA PRO A 515 31.64 16.27 12.97
C PRO A 515 32.50 16.20 11.70
N ILE A 516 31.86 15.85 10.59
CA ILE A 516 32.45 15.85 9.25
C ILE A 516 31.63 16.80 8.40
N SER A 517 32.28 17.87 7.93
CA SER A 517 31.72 18.78 6.93
C SER A 517 32.05 18.26 5.54
N THR A 518 31.06 18.21 4.65
CA THR A 518 31.27 17.89 3.23
C THR A 518 31.90 19.03 2.44
N ASN A 519 32.07 20.22 3.05
CA ASN A 519 32.66 21.40 2.42
C ASN A 519 33.76 22.04 3.28
N PRO A 520 34.98 22.25 2.75
CA PRO A 520 36.11 22.80 3.51
C PRO A 520 35.92 24.26 3.98
N LYS A 521 34.95 25.00 3.41
CA LYS A 521 34.61 26.37 3.84
C LYS A 521 33.64 26.44 5.02
N VAL A 522 33.26 25.29 5.57
CA VAL A 522 32.38 25.16 6.72
C VAL A 522 33.13 24.44 7.82
N ASN A 523 33.49 25.18 8.87
CA ASN A 523 34.12 24.63 10.06
C ASN A 523 33.04 24.32 11.10
N VAL A 524 33.07 23.11 11.66
CA VAL A 524 32.09 22.63 12.64
C VAL A 524 32.83 22.17 13.89
N GLU A 525 32.45 22.72 15.04
CA GLU A 525 32.95 22.33 16.36
C GLU A 525 31.77 21.91 17.23
N ILE A 526 31.92 20.83 18.00
CA ILE A 526 30.89 20.43 18.98
C ILE A 526 31.07 21.28 20.23
N ALA A 527 30.06 22.07 20.58
CA ALA A 527 30.07 22.94 21.75
C ALA A 527 29.50 22.25 23.00
N GLU A 528 28.45 21.44 22.85
CA GLU A 528 27.81 20.73 23.96
C GLU A 528 27.20 19.40 23.47
N VAL A 529 27.26 18.36 24.31
CA VAL A 529 26.57 17.08 24.09
C VAL A 529 25.85 16.69 25.37
N GLU A 530 24.54 16.55 25.30
CA GLU A 530 23.67 16.13 26.39
C GLU A 530 23.00 14.80 26.04
N ALA A 531 23.19 13.80 26.89
CA ALA A 531 22.49 12.53 26.76
C ALA A 531 21.12 12.63 27.45
N LEU A 532 20.05 12.34 26.71
CA LEU A 532 18.69 12.42 27.21
C LEU A 532 18.25 11.11 27.91
N PRO A 533 17.21 11.16 28.78
CA PRO A 533 16.62 9.98 29.38
C PRO A 533 16.10 9.02 28.30
N GLU A 534 16.22 7.72 28.54
CA GLU A 534 15.71 6.70 27.63
C GLU A 534 14.17 6.69 27.70
N PRO A 535 13.46 6.81 26.57
CA PRO A 535 12.00 6.67 26.56
C PRO A 535 11.60 5.20 26.74
N GLU A 536 10.55 4.93 27.53
CA GLU A 536 9.86 3.64 27.50
C GLU A 536 9.11 3.51 26.17
N LEU A 537 9.65 2.71 25.24
CA LEU A 537 9.05 2.51 23.92
C LEU A 537 8.45 1.10 23.81
N LYS A 538 7.17 1.06 23.46
CA LYS A 538 6.46 -0.15 23.01
C LYS A 538 6.23 -0.06 21.50
N LEU A 539 6.30 -1.18 20.78
CA LEU A 539 5.85 -1.23 19.38
C LEU A 539 4.34 -0.92 19.37
N GLY A 540 3.94 0.09 18.58
CA GLY A 540 2.56 0.58 18.54
C GLY A 540 1.53 -0.53 18.35
N GLU A 541 0.39 -0.41 19.04
CA GLU A 541 -0.72 -1.37 19.08
C GLU A 541 -1.56 -1.40 17.77
N GLY A 542 -0.88 -1.36 16.62
CA GLY A 542 -1.52 -1.50 15.31
C GLY A 542 -1.61 -2.96 14.86
N PRO A 543 -2.36 -3.27 13.78
CA PRO A 543 -2.58 -4.64 13.29
C PRO A 543 -1.31 -5.43 12.90
N ARG A 544 -0.15 -4.74 12.79
CA ARG A 544 1.17 -5.32 12.51
C ARG A 544 2.17 -5.16 13.67
N GLY A 545 1.79 -4.51 14.77
CA GLY A 545 2.61 -4.31 15.95
C GLY A 545 2.32 -5.39 17.00
N THR A 546 3.37 -5.89 17.66
CA THR A 546 3.27 -7.06 18.54
C THR A 546 3.00 -6.72 20.01
N GLY A 547 2.96 -5.43 20.38
CA GLY A 547 2.87 -5.00 21.78
C GLY A 547 4.04 -5.45 22.66
N ALA A 548 5.11 -6.00 22.06
CA ALA A 548 6.32 -6.37 22.78
C ALA A 548 7.10 -5.11 23.21
N ASP A 549 7.72 -5.18 24.39
CA ASP A 549 8.71 -4.19 24.80
C ASP A 549 9.82 -4.16 23.75
N ILE A 550 10.11 -2.98 23.24
CA ILE A 550 11.24 -2.81 22.35
C ILE A 550 12.50 -2.94 23.21
N LEU A 551 13.32 -3.98 22.99
CA LEU A 551 14.61 -4.17 23.68
C LEU A 551 15.71 -3.17 23.23
N ASP A 552 15.31 -2.03 22.66
CA ASP A 552 16.10 -1.19 21.76
C ASP A 552 16.28 0.20 22.36
N ASN A 553 17.43 0.45 22.98
CA ASN A 553 17.75 1.78 23.51
C ASN A 553 18.78 2.45 22.63
N ALA A 554 18.31 2.96 21.48
CA ALA A 554 19.03 4.02 20.80
C ALA A 554 18.98 5.26 21.70
N ARG A 555 20.06 5.53 22.45
CA ARG A 555 20.09 6.59 23.46
C ARG A 555 19.95 7.94 22.76
N PRO A 556 18.92 8.75 23.08
CA PRO A 556 18.76 10.05 22.47
C PRO A 556 19.81 11.03 22.99
N TYR A 557 20.32 11.88 22.10
CA TYR A 557 21.24 12.96 22.40
C TYR A 557 20.72 14.27 21.85
N LYS A 558 20.91 15.33 22.61
CA LYS A 558 20.90 16.72 22.15
C LYS A 558 22.34 17.18 22.05
N MET A 559 22.69 17.81 20.94
CA MET A 559 24.02 18.35 20.73
C MET A 559 23.91 19.78 20.22
N LYS A 560 24.86 20.62 20.62
CA LYS A 560 25.04 21.96 20.08
C LYS A 560 26.34 22.02 19.31
N LEU A 561 26.27 22.48 18.06
CA LEU A 561 27.44 22.73 17.23
C LEU A 561 27.67 24.23 17.11
N LYS A 562 28.93 24.64 17.10
CA LYS A 562 29.34 25.93 16.55
C LYS A 562 29.79 25.72 15.12
N VAL A 563 29.08 26.35 14.20
CA VAL A 563 29.39 26.33 12.78
C VAL A 563 29.89 27.70 12.36
N LYS A 564 31.08 27.75 11.77
CA LYS A 564 31.68 28.96 11.23
C LYS A 564 31.83 28.85 9.72
N THR A 565 31.21 29.79 9.01
CA THR A 565 31.24 29.87 7.54
C THR A 565 32.14 31.02 7.10
N GLU A 566 32.93 30.83 6.03
CA GLU A 566 33.72 31.91 5.46
C GLU A 566 32.83 32.97 4.78
N ALA A 567 33.31 34.22 4.71
CA ALA A 567 32.55 35.35 4.16
C ALA A 567 32.22 35.23 2.66
N ASP A 568 32.85 34.30 1.95
CA ASP A 568 32.63 34.00 0.52
C ASP A 568 32.08 32.57 0.29
N ALA A 569 31.59 31.89 1.34
CA ALA A 569 31.02 30.56 1.23
C ALA A 569 29.80 30.56 0.27
N PRO A 570 29.75 29.69 -0.77
CA PRO A 570 28.63 29.63 -1.71
C PRO A 570 27.24 29.63 -1.05
N LEU A 571 26.24 30.26 -1.67
CA LEU A 571 24.87 30.09 -1.20
C LEU A 571 24.41 28.69 -1.60
N GLY A 572 23.62 28.03 -0.76
CA GLY A 572 23.11 26.69 -1.05
C GLY A 572 23.16 25.75 0.14
N ARG A 573 22.77 24.49 -0.11
CA ARG A 573 22.67 23.44 0.91
C ARG A 573 24.04 22.81 1.18
N TYR A 574 24.34 22.66 2.45
CA TYR A 574 25.51 22.03 3.03
C TYR A 574 25.07 20.84 3.85
N GLU A 575 25.95 19.86 4.04
CA GLU A 575 25.66 18.69 4.88
C GLU A 575 26.74 18.50 5.94
N ILE A 576 26.29 18.16 7.15
CA ILE A 576 27.13 17.74 8.27
C ILE A 576 26.78 16.29 8.59
N LEU A 577 27.79 15.45 8.65
CA LEU A 577 27.69 14.06 9.12
C LEU A 577 28.45 13.95 10.44
N PHE A 578 28.13 12.94 11.25
CA PHE A 578 28.94 12.60 12.41
C PHE A 578 29.53 11.22 12.26
N ARG A 579 30.81 11.11 12.58
CA ARG A 579 31.49 9.84 12.79
C ARG A 579 31.40 9.47 14.26
N THR A 580 30.97 8.26 14.55
CA THR A 580 30.94 7.71 15.91
C THR A 580 31.65 6.36 15.93
N PRO A 581 31.99 5.82 17.11
CA PRO A 581 32.59 4.48 17.26
C PRO A 581 31.74 3.33 16.70
N ILE A 582 30.42 3.55 16.58
CA ILE A 582 29.46 2.54 16.08
C ILE A 582 28.98 2.81 14.64
N GLY A 583 29.50 3.85 13.98
CA GLY A 583 29.22 4.14 12.56
C GLY A 583 29.10 5.61 12.21
N LEU A 584 28.79 5.88 10.94
CA LEU A 584 28.49 7.21 10.42
C LEU A 584 26.99 7.49 10.54
N THR A 585 26.61 8.72 10.87
CA THR A 585 25.20 9.12 10.78
C THR A 585 24.77 9.34 9.33
N ASN A 586 23.46 9.43 9.10
CA ASN A 586 22.94 10.18 7.95
C ASN A 586 23.42 11.64 7.98
N GLY A 587 23.48 12.28 6.82
CA GLY A 587 23.78 13.70 6.72
C GLY A 587 22.61 14.55 7.20
N ALA A 588 22.94 15.60 7.94
CA ALA A 588 22.01 16.68 8.24
C ALA A 588 22.33 17.88 7.35
N GLY A 589 21.33 18.27 6.56
CA GLY A 589 21.44 19.44 5.69
C GLY A 589 21.23 20.73 6.46
N PHE A 590 22.01 21.77 6.14
CA PHE A 590 21.65 23.15 6.45
C PHE A 590 21.98 24.08 5.26
N THR A 591 21.29 25.21 5.10
CA THR A 591 21.45 26.08 3.92
C THR A 591 22.05 27.43 4.27
N ILE A 592 23.08 27.87 3.53
CA ILE A 592 23.61 29.23 3.67
C ILE A 592 22.81 30.19 2.78
N ILE A 593 22.24 31.24 3.38
CA ILE A 593 21.38 32.26 2.74
C ILE A 593 22.01 33.67 2.80
N PRO A 594 21.57 34.63 1.97
CA PRO A 594 22.21 35.95 1.89
C PRO A 594 21.76 36.97 2.97
N ALA A 595 20.63 36.77 3.66
CA ALA A 595 20.07 37.70 4.65
C ALA A 595 19.28 36.97 5.76
N PRO A 596 19.05 37.57 6.95
CA PRO A 596 18.27 36.95 8.02
C PRO A 596 16.77 36.88 7.71
N ASP A 597 16.13 35.78 8.11
CA ASP A 597 14.69 35.54 7.98
C ASP A 597 13.88 36.43 8.95
N LEU A 598 12.74 36.96 8.52
CA LEU A 598 11.76 37.59 9.40
C LEU A 598 10.70 36.55 9.76
N SER A 599 10.73 36.01 10.97
CA SER A 599 9.57 35.27 11.50
C SER A 599 8.44 36.27 11.82
N LYS A 600 7.23 36.00 11.35
CA LYS A 600 6.02 36.73 11.77
C LYS A 600 4.96 35.75 12.24
N ALA A 601 4.15 36.22 13.18
CA ALA A 601 3.31 35.41 14.05
C ALA A 601 2.04 34.91 13.36
N GLU A 602 1.72 33.64 13.56
CA GLU A 602 0.39 33.05 13.31
C GLU A 602 -0.66 33.56 14.32
N PRO A 603 -1.96 33.63 13.97
CA PRO A 603 -2.59 33.30 12.67
C PRO A 603 -2.68 34.51 11.69
N ASN A 604 -2.73 34.26 10.37
CA ASN A 604 -2.83 35.29 9.31
C ASN A 604 -4.05 35.10 8.37
N ASP A 605 -5.00 34.24 8.74
CA ASP A 605 -6.10 33.73 7.90
C ASP A 605 -7.21 34.77 7.65
N GLU A 606 -7.48 35.63 8.64
CA GLU A 606 -8.57 36.64 8.59
C GLU A 606 -8.12 38.01 8.09
N SER A 607 -6.86 38.41 8.33
CA SER A 607 -6.36 39.75 8.02
C SER A 607 -4.96 39.69 7.39
N PRO A 608 -4.78 40.21 6.16
CA PRO A 608 -3.49 40.19 5.48
C PRO A 608 -2.39 40.86 6.30
N GLN A 609 -1.29 40.14 6.56
CA GLN A 609 -0.16 40.70 7.29
C GLN A 609 0.75 41.55 6.38
N PRO A 610 1.22 42.73 6.82
CA PRO A 610 2.08 43.56 6.00
C PRO A 610 3.46 42.92 5.84
N VAL A 611 3.92 42.74 4.60
CA VAL A 611 5.27 42.28 4.27
C VAL A 611 6.06 43.42 3.65
N GLN A 612 7.28 43.64 4.13
CA GLN A 612 8.18 44.61 3.49
C GLN A 612 8.71 44.01 2.19
N TRP A 613 8.67 44.80 1.12
CA TRP A 613 9.33 44.49 -0.14
C TRP A 613 10.72 45.15 -0.19
N PRO A 614 11.78 44.42 -0.61
CA PRO A 614 11.86 42.96 -0.74
C PRO A 614 11.88 42.27 0.64
N GLY A 615 11.36 41.05 0.72
CA GLY A 615 11.24 40.33 2.00
C GLY A 615 11.05 38.82 1.86
N VAL A 616 11.21 38.12 2.97
CA VAL A 616 11.00 36.67 3.10
C VAL A 616 10.08 36.45 4.30
N VAL A 617 9.11 35.55 4.13
CA VAL A 617 8.19 35.10 5.17
C VAL A 617 8.37 33.61 5.37
N GLU A 618 8.42 33.18 6.63
CA GLU A 618 8.34 31.78 7.03
C GLU A 618 7.05 31.57 7.82
N ALA A 619 6.23 30.61 7.39
CA ALA A 619 4.89 30.35 7.92
C ALA A 619 4.50 28.88 7.72
N ALA A 620 3.33 28.48 8.20
CA ALA A 620 2.83 27.12 8.03
C ALA A 620 1.32 27.09 7.88
N ILE A 621 0.84 26.27 6.93
CA ILE A 621 -0.58 25.91 6.81
C ILE A 621 -0.91 25.01 8.01
N ASN A 622 -1.55 25.57 9.04
CA ASN A 622 -1.72 24.93 10.34
C ASN A 622 -2.97 24.04 10.39
N ALA A 623 -3.98 24.35 9.56
CA ALA A 623 -5.22 23.59 9.44
C ALA A 623 -5.49 23.13 8.00
N SER A 624 -6.37 22.14 7.85
CA SER A 624 -6.79 21.66 6.53
C SER A 624 -7.64 22.73 5.86
N GLY A 625 -7.24 23.14 4.64
CA GLY A 625 -7.90 24.23 3.91
C GLY A 625 -7.60 25.63 4.44
N ASP A 626 -6.56 25.75 5.28
CA ASP A 626 -6.01 27.02 5.74
C ASP A 626 -5.40 27.82 4.56
N VAL A 627 -5.53 29.15 4.62
CA VAL A 627 -5.12 30.08 3.56
C VAL A 627 -4.46 31.30 4.19
N ASP A 628 -3.16 31.38 4.06
CA ASP A 628 -2.37 32.45 4.63
C ASP A 628 -2.37 33.68 3.74
N LYS A 629 -2.50 34.88 4.34
CA LYS A 629 -2.64 36.15 3.59
C LYS A 629 -1.57 37.17 3.94
N TYR A 630 -0.95 37.74 2.91
CA TYR A 630 0.08 38.77 3.05
C TYR A 630 -0.18 40.00 2.18
N ASN A 631 -0.13 41.18 2.79
CA ASN A 631 -0.26 42.46 2.11
C ASN A 631 1.11 42.97 1.63
N VAL A 632 1.18 43.33 0.35
CA VAL A 632 2.35 43.88 -0.32
C VAL A 632 1.97 45.20 -0.98
N SER A 633 2.49 46.30 -0.45
CA SER A 633 2.34 47.63 -1.07
C SER A 633 3.23 47.75 -2.29
N ALA A 634 2.63 48.04 -3.45
CA ALA A 634 3.31 48.11 -4.73
C ALA A 634 2.96 49.37 -5.53
N LYS A 635 3.85 49.76 -6.45
CA LYS A 635 3.71 50.91 -7.34
C LYS A 635 3.51 50.48 -8.78
N ALA A 636 2.77 51.27 -9.54
CA ALA A 636 2.57 51.08 -10.97
C ALA A 636 3.90 50.92 -11.72
N GLY A 637 3.98 49.89 -12.55
CA GLY A 637 5.17 49.52 -13.33
C GLY A 637 6.18 48.63 -12.60
N GLN A 638 6.02 48.35 -11.30
CA GLN A 638 6.88 47.38 -10.61
C GLN A 638 6.59 45.95 -11.08
N GLU A 639 7.65 45.16 -11.28
CA GLU A 639 7.58 43.72 -11.54
C GLU A 639 7.94 42.97 -10.26
N ILE A 640 6.94 42.34 -9.65
CA ILE A 640 7.08 41.64 -8.36
C ILE A 640 7.03 40.14 -8.61
N VAL A 641 7.97 39.41 -8.03
CA VAL A 641 8.05 37.96 -8.09
C VAL A 641 7.90 37.37 -6.68
N PHE A 642 7.03 36.36 -6.59
CA PHE A 642 6.72 35.56 -5.42
C PHE A 642 7.25 34.14 -5.63
N VAL A 643 7.99 33.61 -4.67
CA VAL A 643 8.55 32.25 -4.75
C VAL A 643 8.37 31.53 -3.44
N ILE A 644 7.69 30.39 -3.48
CA ILE A 644 7.59 29.45 -2.39
C ILE A 644 8.72 28.42 -2.50
N THR A 645 9.51 28.31 -1.43
CA THR A 645 10.54 27.28 -1.31
C THR A 645 10.32 26.45 -0.05
N ASP A 646 10.99 25.30 0.00
CA ASP A 646 11.15 24.50 1.23
C ASP A 646 9.83 24.07 1.85
N SER A 647 8.91 23.74 0.96
CA SER A 647 7.53 23.48 1.28
C SER A 647 7.19 22.03 0.96
N ALA A 648 6.44 21.40 1.87
CA ALA A 648 5.73 20.15 1.59
C ALA A 648 4.35 20.40 0.95
N LEU A 649 4.00 21.67 0.71
CA LEU A 649 2.75 22.06 0.07
C LEU A 649 2.70 21.60 -1.38
N ASN A 650 1.53 21.12 -1.78
CA ASN A 650 1.10 21.18 -3.15
C ASN A 650 0.58 22.61 -3.35
N VAL A 651 1.46 23.52 -3.72
CA VAL A 651 1.22 24.96 -3.62
C VAL A 651 0.01 25.40 -4.47
N ASP A 652 -0.95 26.06 -3.83
CA ASP A 652 -1.92 26.97 -4.45
C ASP A 652 -1.59 28.40 -3.99
N MET A 653 -1.18 29.25 -4.94
CA MET A 653 -0.78 30.64 -4.66
C MET A 653 -1.52 31.58 -5.60
N GLN A 654 -2.14 32.62 -5.04
CA GLN A 654 -2.95 33.60 -5.76
C GLN A 654 -2.59 35.03 -5.36
N LEU A 655 -2.63 35.96 -6.30
CA LEU A 655 -2.50 37.39 -6.04
C LEU A 655 -3.84 38.08 -6.28
N ARG A 656 -4.32 38.83 -5.28
CA ARG A 656 -5.48 39.69 -5.36
C ARG A 656 -5.08 41.16 -5.46
N ASP A 657 -5.78 41.89 -6.32
CA ASP A 657 -5.63 43.34 -6.43
C ASP A 657 -6.37 44.09 -5.29
N PRO A 658 -6.26 45.44 -5.21
CA PRO A 658 -6.96 46.22 -4.17
C PRO A 658 -8.49 46.12 -4.20
N SER A 659 -9.09 45.61 -5.29
CA SER A 659 -10.53 45.37 -5.41
C SER A 659 -10.95 43.98 -4.93
N GLY A 660 -9.99 43.08 -4.73
CA GLY A 660 -10.18 41.70 -4.26
C GLY A 660 -10.22 40.65 -5.37
N ASP A 661 -10.09 41.06 -6.63
CA ASP A 661 -10.09 40.17 -7.79
C ASP A 661 -8.75 39.44 -7.92
N VAL A 662 -8.78 38.15 -8.27
CA VAL A 662 -7.57 37.36 -8.55
C VAL A 662 -6.97 37.83 -9.88
N VAL A 663 -5.75 38.35 -9.83
CA VAL A 663 -5.05 38.93 -10.99
C VAL A 663 -3.82 38.16 -11.44
N ALA A 664 -3.34 37.20 -10.64
CA ALA A 664 -2.31 36.24 -11.01
C ALA A 664 -2.43 34.97 -10.14
N THR A 665 -2.01 33.83 -10.67
CA THR A 665 -1.90 32.57 -9.93
C THR A 665 -0.58 31.86 -10.24
N GLY A 666 -0.04 31.10 -9.27
CA GLY A 666 1.09 30.20 -9.51
C GLY A 666 0.81 29.13 -10.58
N ALA A 667 -0.46 28.80 -10.83
CA ALA A 667 -0.86 27.89 -11.91
C ALA A 667 -0.63 28.47 -13.32
N ASP A 668 -0.42 29.79 -13.45
CA ASP A 668 -0.25 30.47 -14.73
C ASP A 668 1.03 30.06 -15.48
N PHE A 669 1.94 29.32 -14.85
CA PHE A 669 3.21 28.90 -15.43
C PHE A 669 3.39 27.37 -15.56
N GLY A 670 2.37 26.58 -15.20
CA GLY A 670 2.37 25.11 -15.39
C GLY A 670 3.18 24.30 -14.37
N GLY A 671 2.87 23.00 -14.27
CA GLY A 671 3.55 21.94 -13.50
C GLY A 671 4.51 22.37 -12.38
N ALA A 672 5.82 22.27 -12.65
CA ALA A 672 6.92 22.49 -11.71
C ALA A 672 7.10 23.95 -11.23
N MET A 673 6.36 24.91 -11.80
CA MET A 673 6.43 26.33 -11.45
C MET A 673 5.27 26.83 -10.58
N ARG A 674 4.36 25.95 -10.10
CA ARG A 674 3.26 26.35 -9.19
C ARG A 674 3.70 27.07 -7.93
N SER A 675 4.94 26.86 -7.50
CA SER A 675 5.54 27.57 -6.38
C SER A 675 6.07 28.97 -6.74
N ARG A 676 5.82 29.49 -7.94
CA ARG A 676 6.37 30.76 -8.44
C ARG A 676 5.27 31.56 -9.11
N MET A 677 5.26 32.87 -8.90
CA MET A 677 4.30 33.78 -9.53
C MET A 677 4.95 35.14 -9.76
N GLY A 678 4.76 35.72 -10.94
CA GLY A 678 5.23 37.06 -11.26
C GLY A 678 4.06 37.93 -11.68
N TYR A 679 4.11 39.22 -11.32
CA TYR A 679 3.07 40.17 -11.69
C TYR A 679 3.65 41.55 -11.99
N LYS A 680 3.16 42.17 -13.07
CA LYS A 680 3.49 43.54 -13.43
C LYS A 680 2.37 44.46 -12.95
N VAL A 681 2.68 45.25 -11.94
CA VAL A 681 1.73 46.04 -11.18
C VAL A 681 1.15 47.16 -12.07
N PRO A 682 -0.16 47.18 -12.36
CA PRO A 682 -0.76 48.17 -13.26
C PRO A 682 -1.00 49.53 -12.59
N ALA A 683 -1.24 49.54 -11.28
CA ALA A 683 -1.56 50.73 -10.50
C ALA A 683 -1.01 50.64 -9.07
N ASP A 684 -0.72 51.79 -8.47
CA ASP A 684 -0.33 51.90 -7.06
C ASP A 684 -1.41 51.32 -6.15
N GLY A 685 -1.03 50.50 -5.18
CA GLY A 685 -1.98 49.90 -4.25
C GLY A 685 -1.39 48.80 -3.39
N ASP A 686 -2.25 48.27 -2.52
CA ASP A 686 -1.97 47.15 -1.63
C ASP A 686 -2.53 45.87 -2.27
N TYR A 687 -1.64 44.92 -2.56
CA TYR A 687 -1.97 43.63 -3.16
C TYR A 687 -1.88 42.54 -2.10
N VAL A 688 -2.77 41.56 -2.16
CA VAL A 688 -2.81 40.46 -1.19
C VAL A 688 -2.38 39.18 -1.88
N VAL A 689 -1.28 38.56 -1.41
CA VAL A 689 -0.91 37.21 -1.82
C VAL A 689 -1.50 36.20 -0.84
N GLU A 690 -2.19 35.19 -1.38
CA GLU A 690 -2.80 34.08 -0.66
C GLU A 690 -1.98 32.81 -0.94
N VAL A 691 -1.70 32.03 0.10
CA VAL A 691 -0.95 30.75 0.01
C VAL A 691 -1.74 29.65 0.70
N ALA A 692 -1.92 28.51 0.03
CA ALA A 692 -2.65 27.35 0.53
C ALA A 692 -2.05 26.01 0.03
N ASP A 693 -2.51 24.90 0.61
CA ASP A 693 -2.27 23.55 0.09
C ASP A 693 -3.45 23.10 -0.81
N ALA A 694 -3.17 22.77 -2.07
CA ALA A 694 -4.17 22.31 -3.04
C ALA A 694 -4.80 20.96 -2.65
N ASP A 695 -4.10 20.13 -1.86
CA ASP A 695 -4.64 18.87 -1.35
C ASP A 695 -5.35 19.04 0.00
N LEU A 696 -5.47 20.28 0.49
CA LEU A 696 -6.10 20.64 1.76
C LEU A 696 -5.45 19.95 2.98
N ARG A 697 -4.15 19.68 2.94
CA ARG A 697 -3.40 19.08 4.05
C ARG A 697 -2.99 20.15 5.07
N ALA A 698 -2.61 19.72 6.27
CA ALA A 698 -2.32 20.60 7.42
C ALA A 698 -0.93 20.30 8.03
N ASN A 699 -0.42 21.23 8.84
CA ASN A 699 0.91 21.21 9.46
C ASN A 699 2.06 21.20 8.44
N LEU A 700 1.92 21.99 7.38
CA LEU A 700 2.88 22.07 6.29
C LEU A 700 3.57 23.44 6.31
N GLY A 701 4.84 23.46 6.69
CA GLY A 701 5.67 24.65 6.64
C GLY A 701 5.97 25.07 5.20
N TYR A 702 6.12 26.37 4.98
CA TYR A 702 6.56 26.93 3.71
C TYR A 702 7.29 28.26 3.91
N ARG A 703 8.03 28.68 2.89
CA ARG A 703 8.73 29.95 2.87
C ARG A 703 8.36 30.74 1.63
N LEU A 704 7.88 31.97 1.79
CA LEU A 704 7.48 32.88 0.72
C LEU A 704 8.51 34.00 0.55
N HIS A 705 9.18 34.04 -0.60
CA HIS A 705 10.07 35.11 -1.02
C HIS A 705 9.31 36.11 -1.88
N ILE A 706 9.47 37.41 -1.62
CA ILE A 706 8.81 38.50 -2.36
C ILE A 706 9.87 39.52 -2.76
N GLY A 707 10.07 39.75 -4.06
CA GLY A 707 11.14 40.65 -4.50
C GLY A 707 11.20 40.87 -6.01
N ALA A 708 12.15 41.70 -6.43
CA ALA A 708 12.47 41.94 -7.84
C ALA A 708 13.41 40.85 -8.37
N PHE A 709 12.97 39.59 -8.33
CA PHE A 709 13.83 38.50 -8.78
C PHE A 709 13.74 38.32 -10.30
N PRO A 710 14.87 38.09 -10.98
CA PRO A 710 14.87 37.72 -12.39
C PRO A 710 14.21 36.34 -12.55
N MET A 711 13.09 36.29 -13.27
CA MET A 711 12.33 35.06 -13.49
C MET A 711 12.00 34.92 -14.97
N VAL A 712 12.36 33.77 -15.56
CA VAL A 712 11.97 33.41 -16.92
C VAL A 712 10.66 32.63 -16.89
N THR A 713 9.69 33.06 -17.70
CA THR A 713 8.36 32.44 -17.81
C THR A 713 8.15 31.68 -19.10
N SER A 714 8.87 32.03 -20.17
CA SER A 714 8.80 31.31 -21.44
C SER A 714 10.08 31.49 -22.24
N VAL A 715 10.42 30.48 -23.01
CA VAL A 715 11.56 30.47 -23.93
C VAL A 715 11.09 30.02 -25.30
N TRP A 716 11.60 30.66 -26.35
CA TRP A 716 11.28 30.28 -27.72
C TRP A 716 12.48 30.53 -28.65
N PRO A 717 12.90 29.55 -29.48
CA PRO A 717 12.45 28.15 -29.52
C PRO A 717 12.83 27.37 -28.25
N LEU A 718 12.22 26.20 -28.03
CA LEU A 718 12.54 25.30 -26.90
C LEU A 718 13.84 24.51 -27.12
N GLY A 719 14.34 24.49 -28.35
CA GLY A 719 15.65 23.92 -28.65
C GLY A 719 16.28 24.45 -29.92
N VAL A 720 17.55 24.10 -30.07
CA VAL A 720 18.46 24.62 -31.09
C VAL A 720 19.25 23.47 -31.76
N HIS A 721 19.82 23.76 -32.91
CA HIS A 721 20.63 22.86 -33.71
C HIS A 721 22.10 22.90 -33.26
N ALA A 722 22.72 21.73 -33.12
CA ALA A 722 24.12 21.59 -32.73
C ALA A 722 25.06 22.36 -33.69
N GLY A 723 26.06 23.05 -33.14
CA GLY A 723 27.09 23.77 -33.89
C GLY A 723 26.60 25.01 -34.67
N VAL A 724 25.35 25.45 -34.50
CA VAL A 724 24.80 26.61 -35.20
C VAL A 724 24.38 27.69 -34.20
N PRO A 725 25.05 28.86 -34.19
CA PRO A 725 24.62 29.98 -33.36
C PRO A 725 23.20 30.42 -33.71
N GLN A 726 22.34 30.54 -32.70
CA GLN A 726 20.92 30.87 -32.86
C GLN A 726 20.46 31.89 -31.81
N LYS A 727 19.44 32.67 -32.18
CA LYS A 727 18.75 33.59 -31.27
C LYS A 727 17.60 32.89 -30.57
N VAL A 728 17.49 33.13 -29.27
CA VAL A 728 16.46 32.57 -28.42
C VAL A 728 15.75 33.72 -27.73
N GLU A 729 14.44 33.80 -27.93
CA GLU A 729 13.55 34.72 -27.25
C GLU A 729 13.27 34.25 -25.83
N VAL A 730 13.29 35.19 -24.91
CA VAL A 730 13.06 34.97 -23.49
C VAL A 730 12.04 35.99 -23.02
N ALA A 731 10.99 35.55 -22.34
CA ALA A 731 10.07 36.43 -21.64
C ALA A 731 10.04 36.11 -20.15
N GLY A 732 9.70 37.09 -19.35
CA GLY A 732 9.69 36.97 -17.91
C GLY A 732 9.67 38.31 -17.19
N PHE A 733 10.03 38.28 -15.91
CA PHE A 733 10.01 39.42 -15.01
C PHE A 733 11.43 39.78 -14.58
N ASN A 734 11.72 41.08 -14.46
CA ASN A 734 13.01 41.63 -14.05
C ASN A 734 14.19 41.13 -14.91
N LEU A 735 13.97 40.98 -16.23
CA LEU A 735 15.00 40.55 -17.18
C LEU A 735 15.58 41.75 -17.96
N PRO A 736 16.89 41.78 -18.26
CA PRO A 736 17.57 42.89 -18.93
C PRO A 736 17.29 42.98 -20.45
N GLY A 737 16.61 41.99 -21.04
CA GLY A 737 16.28 41.94 -22.47
C GLY A 737 15.47 40.69 -22.83
N THR A 738 14.93 40.66 -24.06
CA THR A 738 14.00 39.61 -24.54
C THR A 738 14.63 38.61 -25.52
N THR A 739 15.92 38.72 -25.83
CA THR A 739 16.60 37.85 -26.80
C THR A 739 18.04 37.56 -26.35
N VAL A 740 18.44 36.30 -26.42
CA VAL A 740 19.77 35.79 -26.04
C VAL A 740 20.37 35.04 -27.23
N GLU A 741 21.62 35.33 -27.55
CA GLU A 741 22.40 34.55 -28.52
C GLU A 741 22.98 33.31 -27.82
N VAL A 742 22.82 32.14 -28.43
CA VAL A 742 23.39 30.89 -27.92
C VAL A 742 24.35 30.28 -28.94
N ASP A 743 25.39 29.63 -28.43
CA ASP A 743 26.39 28.90 -29.20
C ASP A 743 26.34 27.42 -28.77
N PRO A 744 25.53 26.58 -29.44
CA PRO A 744 25.35 25.18 -29.07
C PRO A 744 26.62 24.35 -29.36
N PRO A 745 26.87 23.27 -28.61
CA PRO A 745 28.01 22.39 -28.89
C PRO A 745 27.94 21.80 -30.30
N ASP A 746 29.10 21.51 -30.90
CA ASP A 746 29.22 20.95 -32.26
C ASP A 746 28.50 19.61 -32.45
N GLU A 747 28.41 18.81 -31.37
CA GLU A 747 27.74 17.52 -31.36
C GLU A 747 26.72 17.42 -30.22
N ALA A 748 25.64 16.68 -30.45
CA ALA A 748 24.57 16.46 -29.49
C ALA A 748 24.25 14.96 -29.31
N ALA A 749 24.38 14.48 -28.08
CA ALA A 749 23.87 13.18 -27.67
C ALA A 749 22.32 13.19 -27.58
N PRO A 750 21.62 12.04 -27.57
CA PRO A 750 20.19 11.98 -27.30
C PRO A 750 19.84 12.68 -25.99
N GLY A 751 18.82 13.53 -26.01
CA GLY A 751 18.41 14.31 -24.85
C GLY A 751 19.44 15.34 -24.38
N ALA A 752 20.44 15.68 -25.21
CA ALA A 752 21.39 16.74 -24.90
C ALA A 752 20.64 18.05 -24.62
N THR A 753 21.08 18.74 -23.57
CA THR A 753 20.56 20.03 -23.19
C THR A 753 21.69 21.00 -22.96
N MET A 754 21.42 22.29 -23.16
CA MET A 754 22.33 23.36 -22.78
C MET A 754 21.61 24.37 -21.89
N PRO A 755 22.22 24.86 -20.80
CA PRO A 755 21.65 25.96 -20.04
C PRO A 755 21.64 27.23 -20.89
N LEU A 756 20.57 28.02 -20.79
CA LEU A 756 20.46 29.30 -21.47
C LEU A 756 21.29 30.35 -20.70
N PRO A 757 22.33 30.96 -21.31
CA PRO A 757 23.24 31.88 -20.63
C PRO A 757 22.61 33.28 -20.45
N ILE A 758 21.68 33.40 -19.51
CA ILE A 758 21.05 34.68 -19.15
C ILE A 758 21.88 35.34 -18.05
N ALA A 759 22.57 36.43 -18.38
CA ALA A 759 23.28 37.26 -17.42
C ALA A 759 22.38 38.39 -16.92
N VAL A 760 22.17 38.48 -15.60
CA VAL A 760 21.41 39.57 -14.97
C VAL A 760 22.27 40.27 -13.90
N PRO A 761 22.15 41.60 -13.71
CA PRO A 761 23.00 42.35 -12.78
C PRO A 761 22.97 41.85 -11.33
N GLU A 762 21.89 41.18 -10.93
CA GLU A 762 21.59 40.76 -9.56
C GLU A 762 21.91 39.28 -9.28
N GLY A 763 22.43 38.52 -10.27
CA GLY A 763 22.79 37.10 -10.11
C GLY A 763 22.39 36.22 -11.30
N SER A 764 21.83 35.04 -11.02
CA SER A 764 21.21 34.15 -12.02
C SER A 764 19.69 34.16 -11.83
N PRO A 765 18.88 33.98 -12.90
CA PRO A 765 17.44 33.80 -12.77
C PRO A 765 17.04 32.66 -11.83
N ILE A 766 15.88 32.76 -11.18
CA ILE A 766 15.33 31.75 -10.24
C ILE A 766 15.09 30.38 -10.91
N SER A 767 15.02 30.37 -12.23
CA SER A 767 15.06 29.19 -13.08
C SER A 767 15.98 29.52 -14.25
N LEU A 768 17.10 28.80 -14.39
CA LEU A 768 17.85 28.82 -15.64
C LEU A 768 17.16 27.87 -16.60
N PRO A 769 16.50 28.37 -17.66
CA PRO A 769 15.93 27.49 -18.66
C PRO A 769 17.05 26.69 -19.30
N VAL A 770 16.75 25.44 -19.61
CA VAL A 770 17.58 24.64 -20.50
C VAL A 770 16.96 24.67 -21.89
N LEU A 771 17.78 24.50 -22.91
CA LEU A 771 17.36 24.29 -24.28
C LEU A 771 17.68 22.86 -24.67
N SER A 772 16.80 22.22 -25.43
CA SER A 772 17.14 21.00 -26.12
C SER A 772 18.19 21.29 -27.20
N VAL A 773 19.16 20.39 -27.37
CA VAL A 773 20.15 20.46 -28.46
C VAL A 773 20.05 19.17 -29.27
N SER A 774 19.91 19.29 -30.58
CA SER A 774 19.86 18.15 -31.50
C SER A 774 20.76 18.35 -32.71
N GLY A 775 21.27 17.25 -33.27
CA GLY A 775 22.04 17.28 -34.52
C GLY A 775 21.19 17.33 -35.79
N ALA A 776 19.86 17.26 -35.68
CA ALA A 776 18.95 17.48 -36.80
C ALA A 776 18.68 18.98 -36.96
N ALA A 777 18.68 19.46 -38.21
CA ALA A 777 18.36 20.85 -38.52
C ALA A 777 16.91 21.17 -38.17
N ASP A 778 16.68 22.33 -37.56
CA ASP A 778 15.34 22.78 -37.21
C ASP A 778 14.54 23.17 -38.46
N ALA A 779 13.45 22.47 -38.72
CA ALA A 779 12.41 22.90 -39.65
C ALA A 779 11.60 24.05 -39.02
N SER A 780 11.08 24.95 -39.87
CA SER A 780 10.10 25.94 -39.45
C SER A 780 8.70 25.36 -39.56
N GLU A 781 7.89 25.58 -38.54
CA GLU A 781 6.46 25.27 -38.54
C GLU A 781 5.71 26.04 -39.62
N VAL A 782 4.76 25.37 -40.29
CA VAL A 782 3.92 25.92 -41.34
C VAL A 782 2.46 25.54 -41.10
N GLU A 783 1.61 26.54 -40.88
CA GLU A 783 0.16 26.41 -40.72
C GLU A 783 -0.64 26.64 -42.03
N PRO A 784 -1.79 25.98 -42.25
CA PRO A 784 -2.41 24.98 -41.36
C PRO A 784 -1.77 23.60 -41.51
N ASN A 785 -1.58 22.88 -40.41
CA ASN A 785 -1.23 21.45 -40.42
C ASN A 785 -2.23 20.59 -39.60
N ASN A 786 -3.49 21.04 -39.52
CA ASN A 786 -4.51 20.58 -38.56
C ASN A 786 -5.19 19.24 -38.90
N SER A 787 -4.75 18.57 -39.95
CA SER A 787 -5.31 17.30 -40.40
C SER A 787 -4.26 16.45 -41.11
N ALA A 788 -4.50 15.14 -41.20
CA ALA A 788 -3.60 14.24 -41.92
C ALA A 788 -3.39 14.61 -43.40
N ALA A 789 -4.38 15.26 -44.03
CA ALA A 789 -4.29 15.74 -45.41
C ALA A 789 -3.45 17.03 -45.56
N GLU A 790 -3.32 17.79 -44.48
CA GLU A 790 -2.55 19.04 -44.40
C GLU A 790 -1.20 18.84 -43.70
N ALA A 791 -0.84 17.58 -43.38
CA ALA A 791 0.33 17.26 -42.58
C ALA A 791 1.61 17.82 -43.19
N GLN A 792 2.39 18.55 -42.38
CA GLN A 792 3.63 19.15 -42.81
C GLN A 792 4.71 18.06 -43.04
N PRO A 793 5.38 18.03 -44.20
CA PRO A 793 6.44 17.05 -44.45
C PRO A 793 7.68 17.32 -43.60
N LEU A 794 8.16 16.30 -42.90
CA LEU A 794 9.42 16.29 -42.17
C LEU A 794 10.40 15.27 -42.78
N ALA A 795 11.64 15.69 -43.02
CA ALA A 795 12.71 14.80 -43.45
C ALA A 795 13.33 14.10 -42.23
N PHE A 796 13.56 12.80 -42.30
CA PHE A 796 14.26 12.05 -41.24
C PHE A 796 15.80 12.15 -41.41
N PRO A 797 16.57 12.45 -40.35
CA PRO A 797 16.14 12.87 -39.01
C PRO A 797 15.63 14.32 -39.01
N ALA A 798 14.65 14.62 -38.14
CA ALA A 798 13.98 15.91 -38.08
C ALA A 798 13.96 16.49 -36.65
N ALA A 799 14.04 17.81 -36.58
CA ALA A 799 13.68 18.60 -35.41
C ALA A 799 12.76 19.74 -35.85
N ILE A 800 11.72 20.03 -35.07
CA ILE A 800 10.83 21.17 -35.32
C ILE A 800 10.40 21.77 -34.00
N ASN A 801 10.46 23.09 -33.89
CA ASN A 801 9.86 23.85 -32.79
C ASN A 801 8.50 24.35 -33.26
N ALA A 802 7.45 24.06 -32.49
CA ALA A 802 6.05 24.24 -32.85
C ALA A 802 5.22 24.69 -31.65
N ARG A 803 3.96 25.11 -31.87
CA ARG A 803 3.02 25.46 -30.81
C ARG A 803 1.62 25.02 -31.16
N ILE A 804 0.96 24.33 -30.22
CA ILE A 804 -0.49 24.15 -30.29
C ILE A 804 -1.13 25.52 -30.07
N ALA A 805 -1.63 26.14 -31.14
CA ALA A 805 -2.27 27.43 -31.13
C ALA A 805 -3.80 27.27 -30.96
N HIS A 806 -4.51 28.40 -30.96
CA HIS A 806 -5.96 28.38 -31.12
C HIS A 806 -6.27 28.73 -32.56
N ASP A 807 -7.21 28.00 -33.16
CA ASP A 807 -7.81 28.41 -34.41
C ASP A 807 -8.60 29.73 -34.26
N LYS A 808 -9.19 30.21 -35.36
CA LYS A 808 -9.93 31.48 -35.38
C LYS A 808 -11.18 31.48 -34.47
N ASP A 809 -11.68 30.30 -34.11
CA ASP A 809 -12.87 30.10 -33.28
C ASP A 809 -12.50 29.86 -31.80
N GLY A 810 -11.21 29.89 -31.45
CA GLY A 810 -10.74 29.67 -30.09
C GLY A 810 -10.68 28.20 -29.70
N VAL A 811 -10.68 27.27 -30.66
CA VAL A 811 -10.46 25.83 -30.42
C VAL A 811 -8.97 25.53 -30.57
N PRO A 812 -8.33 24.87 -29.60
CA PRO A 812 -6.94 24.42 -29.75
C PRO A 812 -6.77 23.52 -30.98
N ASP A 813 -5.75 23.80 -31.78
CA ASP A 813 -5.41 22.98 -32.93
C ASP A 813 -4.66 21.70 -32.55
N VAL A 814 -4.32 20.90 -33.55
CA VAL A 814 -3.65 19.60 -33.42
C VAL A 814 -2.74 19.47 -34.61
N ASP A 815 -1.45 19.29 -34.37
CA ASP A 815 -0.48 19.38 -35.45
C ASP A 815 -0.19 18.00 -36.04
N TYR A 816 -0.14 17.94 -37.37
CA TYR A 816 0.15 16.72 -38.12
C TYR A 816 1.45 16.88 -38.92
N TYR A 817 2.34 15.90 -38.79
CA TYR A 817 3.60 15.84 -39.52
C TYR A 817 3.75 14.54 -40.27
N HIS A 818 4.01 14.64 -41.57
CA HIS A 818 4.21 13.49 -42.45
C HIS A 818 5.69 13.13 -42.54
N PHE A 819 6.03 11.85 -42.44
CA PHE A 819 7.38 11.33 -42.65
C PHE A 819 7.38 9.97 -43.35
N HIS A 820 8.46 9.67 -44.06
CA HIS A 820 8.67 8.40 -44.73
C HIS A 820 9.56 7.48 -43.88
N ALA A 821 9.23 6.19 -43.81
CA ALA A 821 10.06 5.18 -43.14
C ALA A 821 10.04 3.84 -43.90
N ASN A 822 11.19 3.18 -43.92
CA ASN A 822 11.30 1.82 -44.46
C ASN A 822 10.84 0.80 -43.41
N LYS A 823 10.35 -0.35 -43.85
CA LYS A 823 10.00 -1.48 -43.00
C LYS A 823 11.14 -1.84 -42.06
N ASP A 824 10.78 -2.10 -40.80
CA ASP A 824 11.66 -2.42 -39.68
C ASP A 824 12.63 -1.27 -39.28
N GLN A 825 12.53 -0.09 -39.92
CA GLN A 825 13.26 1.09 -39.49
C GLN A 825 12.71 1.57 -38.13
N ALA A 826 13.60 1.69 -37.16
CA ALA A 826 13.27 2.09 -35.81
C ALA A 826 13.59 3.58 -35.60
N ILE A 827 12.60 4.33 -35.12
CA ILE A 827 12.60 5.80 -35.02
C ILE A 827 12.11 6.17 -33.62
N VAL A 828 12.87 7.00 -32.90
CA VAL A 828 12.37 7.68 -31.71
C VAL A 828 11.62 8.92 -32.14
N ILE A 829 10.35 8.99 -31.75
CA ILE A 829 9.48 10.15 -31.89
C ILE A 829 9.23 10.67 -30.49
N GLU A 830 9.74 11.86 -30.18
CA GLU A 830 9.57 12.45 -28.84
C GLU A 830 9.26 13.93 -28.92
N THR A 831 8.40 14.38 -28.01
CA THR A 831 8.15 15.80 -27.77
C THR A 831 8.96 16.26 -26.58
N LEU A 832 9.43 17.50 -26.63
CA LEU A 832 10.08 18.18 -25.52
C LEU A 832 9.32 19.48 -25.26
N ALA A 833 8.58 19.53 -24.16
CA ALA A 833 7.67 20.61 -23.82
C ALA A 833 7.69 20.88 -22.30
N ALA A 834 6.97 20.08 -21.50
CA ALA A 834 6.79 20.30 -20.07
C ALA A 834 8.14 20.32 -19.31
N LYS A 835 9.08 19.45 -19.69
CA LYS A 835 10.46 19.46 -19.16
C LYS A 835 11.20 20.78 -19.38
N PHE A 836 10.78 21.57 -20.35
CA PHE A 836 11.36 22.86 -20.73
C PHE A 836 10.48 24.05 -20.35
N GLY A 837 9.48 23.84 -19.49
CA GLY A 837 8.62 24.89 -18.96
C GLY A 837 7.43 25.25 -19.85
N SER A 838 7.12 24.45 -20.87
CA SER A 838 5.87 24.57 -21.61
C SER A 838 4.68 24.14 -20.75
N LYS A 839 3.49 24.68 -21.04
CA LYS A 839 2.22 24.20 -20.48
C LYS A 839 1.66 22.98 -21.19
N LEU A 840 2.19 22.62 -22.35
CA LEU A 840 1.69 21.49 -23.12
C LEU A 840 1.89 20.19 -22.34
N ASP A 841 0.79 19.48 -22.14
CA ASP A 841 0.76 18.09 -21.67
C ASP A 841 0.61 17.22 -22.91
N SER A 842 1.75 16.89 -23.52
CA SER A 842 1.75 16.42 -24.90
C SER A 842 1.20 15.00 -25.02
N LYS A 843 0.65 14.72 -26.20
CA LYS A 843 0.29 13.37 -26.64
C LYS A 843 0.71 13.19 -28.08
N ILE A 844 1.45 12.12 -28.34
CA ILE A 844 1.85 11.72 -29.69
C ILE A 844 1.15 10.44 -30.13
N GLU A 845 0.73 10.41 -31.39
CA GLU A 845 0.13 9.26 -32.05
C GLU A 845 0.73 9.08 -33.44
N VAL A 846 1.01 7.84 -33.84
CA VAL A 846 1.38 7.51 -35.21
C VAL A 846 0.16 6.97 -35.95
N LEU A 847 -0.11 7.56 -37.11
CA LEU A 847 -1.22 7.25 -37.98
C LEU A 847 -0.68 6.67 -39.30
N ASP A 848 -1.53 5.92 -40.00
CA ASP A 848 -1.27 5.56 -41.40
C ASP A 848 -1.36 6.78 -42.32
N ALA A 849 -0.97 6.62 -43.60
CA ALA A 849 -1.03 7.68 -44.60
C ALA A 849 -2.44 8.24 -44.87
N GLN A 850 -3.49 7.56 -44.40
CA GLN A 850 -4.89 8.00 -44.50
C GLN A 850 -5.37 8.72 -43.23
N GLY A 851 -4.53 8.80 -42.18
CA GLY A 851 -4.85 9.44 -40.91
C GLY A 851 -5.56 8.53 -39.90
N ASN A 852 -5.59 7.21 -40.09
CA ASN A 852 -6.16 6.29 -39.10
C ASN A 852 -5.10 5.89 -38.06
N PRO A 853 -5.48 5.71 -36.77
CA PRO A 853 -4.56 5.23 -35.74
C PRO A 853 -3.88 3.91 -36.12
N LEU A 854 -2.55 3.90 -36.12
CA LEU A 854 -1.78 2.74 -36.54
C LEU A 854 -1.71 1.70 -35.42
N GLN A 855 -2.19 0.48 -35.71
CA GLN A 855 -2.13 -0.62 -34.75
C GLN A 855 -0.70 -1.13 -34.57
N ARG A 856 -0.32 -1.35 -33.31
CA ARG A 856 0.96 -1.92 -32.89
C ARG A 856 0.86 -3.42 -32.64
N ALA A 857 -0.19 -3.86 -31.95
CA ALA A 857 -0.39 -5.26 -31.56
C ALA A 857 -1.84 -5.56 -31.18
N LEU A 858 -2.17 -6.85 -31.03
CA LEU A 858 -3.43 -7.31 -30.44
C LEU A 858 -3.16 -7.98 -29.08
N LEU A 859 -3.89 -7.56 -28.06
CA LEU A 859 -3.86 -8.15 -26.72
C LEU A 859 -5.00 -9.13 -26.57
N ARG A 860 -4.66 -10.41 -26.44
CA ARG A 860 -5.63 -11.47 -26.16
C ARG A 860 -5.73 -11.70 -24.66
N CYS A 861 -6.88 -11.37 -24.08
CA CYS A 861 -7.18 -11.68 -22.68
C CYS A 861 -7.33 -13.19 -22.47
N VAL A 862 -6.68 -13.72 -21.44
CA VAL A 862 -6.64 -15.16 -21.11
C VAL A 862 -7.04 -15.48 -19.68
N ALA A 863 -7.02 -14.50 -18.77
CA ALA A 863 -7.58 -14.58 -17.43
C ALA A 863 -8.06 -13.20 -16.98
N GLN A 864 -8.96 -13.15 -16.00
CA GLN A 864 -9.49 -11.90 -15.43
C GLN A 864 -9.47 -11.98 -13.89
N THR A 865 -9.16 -10.86 -13.26
CA THR A 865 -9.35 -10.60 -11.82
C THR A 865 -9.76 -9.13 -11.64
N ALA A 866 -9.74 -8.62 -10.41
CA ALA A 866 -10.04 -7.24 -10.10
C ALA A 866 -9.11 -6.68 -9.01
N LEU A 867 -8.99 -5.36 -8.96
CA LEU A 867 -8.31 -4.66 -7.86
C LEU A 867 -9.14 -4.76 -6.57
N THR A 868 -8.50 -4.98 -5.41
CA THR A 868 -9.18 -5.01 -4.11
C THR A 868 -8.49 -4.15 -3.04
N LEU A 869 -9.14 -3.96 -1.89
CA LEU A 869 -8.78 -3.13 -0.72
C LEU A 869 -8.88 -1.60 -0.92
N SER A 870 -8.07 -1.03 -1.81
CA SER A 870 -7.94 0.43 -1.94
C SER A 870 -7.56 0.85 -3.36
N PRO A 871 -7.95 2.05 -3.81
CA PRO A 871 -7.46 2.61 -5.06
C PRO A 871 -5.92 2.68 -5.06
N ARG A 872 -5.33 2.58 -6.23
CA ARG A 872 -3.88 2.59 -6.43
C ARG A 872 -3.53 3.59 -7.51
N ASP A 873 -2.67 4.54 -7.20
CA ASP A 873 -2.16 5.48 -8.20
C ASP A 873 -0.98 4.88 -8.97
N SER A 874 -0.53 5.60 -9.99
CA SER A 874 0.54 5.17 -10.89
C SER A 874 1.91 5.00 -10.20
N ARG A 875 2.12 5.70 -9.07
CA ARG A 875 3.37 5.72 -8.29
C ARG A 875 3.65 4.44 -7.52
N GLN A 876 2.66 3.57 -7.36
CA GLN A 876 2.77 2.36 -6.55
C GLN A 876 3.12 1.15 -7.39
N ALA A 877 4.20 0.46 -7.06
CA ALA A 877 4.71 -0.66 -7.85
C ALA A 877 3.80 -1.90 -7.90
N GLY A 878 2.88 -2.05 -6.95
CA GLY A 878 2.06 -3.26 -6.79
C GLY A 878 0.57 -2.98 -6.77
N LEU A 879 -0.20 -3.95 -7.27
CA LEU A 879 -1.65 -3.95 -7.24
C LEU A 879 -2.15 -5.18 -6.47
N ARG A 880 -3.17 -4.99 -5.62
CA ARG A 880 -3.79 -6.12 -4.91
C ARG A 880 -4.84 -6.76 -5.82
N PHE A 881 -4.57 -7.99 -6.25
CA PHE A 881 -5.55 -8.77 -6.99
C PHE A 881 -6.48 -9.50 -6.04
N GLU A 882 -7.76 -9.57 -6.40
CA GLU A 882 -8.73 -10.46 -5.76
C GLU A 882 -8.30 -11.93 -5.90
N ASN A 883 -7.80 -12.32 -7.08
CA ASN A 883 -7.20 -13.63 -7.31
C ASN A 883 -5.95 -13.51 -8.19
N TRP A 884 -4.79 -13.76 -7.59
CA TRP A 884 -3.49 -13.74 -8.29
C TRP A 884 -3.02 -15.12 -8.74
N ARG A 885 -3.74 -16.22 -8.45
CA ARG A 885 -3.25 -17.59 -8.69
C ARG A 885 -3.07 -17.96 -10.18
N ASP A 886 -3.82 -17.30 -11.07
CA ASP A 886 -3.71 -17.50 -12.52
C ASP A 886 -2.58 -16.69 -13.18
N PHE A 887 -1.91 -15.86 -12.38
CA PHE A 887 -0.82 -14.99 -12.78
C PHE A 887 0.51 -15.56 -12.31
N LYS A 888 1.53 -15.39 -13.15
CA LYS A 888 2.90 -15.84 -12.92
C LYS A 888 3.84 -14.67 -13.17
N MET A 889 5.04 -14.77 -12.62
CA MET A 889 6.13 -13.87 -13.02
C MET A 889 6.27 -13.91 -14.55
N ASN A 890 6.59 -12.76 -15.15
CA ASN A 890 6.72 -12.55 -16.59
C ASN A 890 5.40 -12.49 -17.40
N ASP A 891 4.23 -12.71 -16.78
CA ASP A 891 2.94 -12.47 -17.45
C ASP A 891 2.74 -10.97 -17.73
N TYR A 892 2.11 -10.67 -18.87
CA TYR A 892 1.59 -9.34 -19.16
C TYR A 892 0.19 -9.19 -18.57
N VAL A 893 -0.03 -8.04 -17.95
CA VAL A 893 -1.28 -7.65 -17.32
C VAL A 893 -1.74 -6.34 -17.92
N MET A 894 -3.02 -6.24 -18.22
CA MET A 894 -3.68 -5.03 -18.69
C MET A 894 -4.71 -4.60 -17.65
N VAL A 895 -4.65 -3.34 -17.25
CA VAL A 895 -5.61 -2.70 -16.34
C VAL A 895 -5.85 -1.28 -16.84
N GLY A 896 -7.10 -0.89 -17.07
CA GLY A 896 -7.39 0.35 -17.79
C GLY A 896 -6.73 0.38 -19.18
N GLY A 897 -6.00 1.45 -19.48
CA GLY A 897 -5.16 1.58 -20.69
C GLY A 897 -3.71 1.11 -20.53
N GLU A 898 -3.31 0.75 -19.31
CA GLU A 898 -1.95 0.39 -18.92
C GLU A 898 -1.66 -1.09 -19.19
N VAL A 899 -0.53 -1.38 -19.84
CA VAL A 899 0.03 -2.74 -19.96
C VAL A 899 1.31 -2.84 -19.15
N ILE A 900 1.36 -3.77 -18.21
CA ILE A 900 2.46 -3.97 -17.28
C ILE A 900 2.90 -5.43 -17.26
N GLN A 901 4.11 -5.69 -16.77
CA GLN A 901 4.64 -7.05 -16.65
C GLN A 901 4.91 -7.40 -15.20
N VAL A 902 4.44 -8.58 -14.78
CA VAL A 902 4.60 -9.07 -13.41
C VAL A 902 6.08 -9.33 -13.12
N SER A 903 6.61 -8.63 -12.11
CA SER A 903 7.96 -8.83 -11.59
C SER A 903 7.99 -9.74 -10.37
N ARG A 904 6.92 -9.75 -9.55
CA ARG A 904 6.82 -10.61 -8.37
C ARG A 904 5.38 -11.00 -8.08
N ILE A 905 5.16 -12.28 -7.82
CA ILE A 905 3.88 -12.82 -7.33
C ILE A 905 3.90 -12.87 -5.79
N PRO A 906 2.76 -12.59 -5.12
CA PRO A 906 2.62 -12.68 -3.67
C PRO A 906 3.13 -13.99 -3.07
N GLY A 907 3.77 -13.90 -1.90
CA GLY A 907 4.15 -15.08 -1.10
C GLY A 907 3.00 -15.65 -0.26
N TYR A 908 1.98 -14.84 0.01
CA TYR A 908 0.79 -15.14 0.84
C TYR A 908 -0.34 -14.16 0.48
N GLY A 909 -1.56 -14.40 1.01
CA GLY A 909 -2.78 -13.69 0.59
C GLY A 909 -2.79 -12.17 0.80
N ASP A 910 -1.92 -11.65 1.68
CA ASP A 910 -1.88 -10.24 2.07
C ASP A 910 -0.83 -9.38 1.34
N GLU A 911 -0.22 -9.87 0.25
CA GLU A 911 0.71 -9.09 -0.58
C GLU A 911 0.13 -8.67 -1.93
N ASP A 912 0.69 -7.57 -2.47
CA ASP A 912 0.37 -7.07 -3.81
C ASP A 912 1.18 -7.86 -4.87
N VAL A 913 0.59 -8.05 -6.04
CA VAL A 913 1.35 -8.44 -7.25
C VAL A 913 2.18 -7.24 -7.64
N VAL A 914 3.51 -7.41 -7.72
CA VAL A 914 4.42 -6.32 -8.06
C VAL A 914 4.80 -6.43 -9.54
N PHE A 915 4.91 -5.27 -10.20
CA PHE A 915 5.22 -5.16 -11.61
C PHE A 915 6.64 -4.63 -11.83
N LYS A 916 7.11 -4.67 -13.09
CA LYS A 916 8.32 -3.93 -13.46
C LYS A 916 8.13 -2.45 -13.12
N GLN A 917 9.17 -1.88 -12.52
CA GLN A 917 9.11 -0.55 -11.93
C GLN A 917 10.43 0.18 -12.16
N TYR A 918 10.36 1.51 -12.19
CA TYR A 918 11.50 2.38 -12.12
C TYR A 918 12.09 2.41 -10.70
N PRO A 919 13.29 2.99 -10.52
CA PRO A 919 13.96 3.07 -9.22
C PRO A 919 13.15 3.75 -8.12
N ASN A 920 12.35 4.76 -8.47
CA ASN A 920 11.47 5.46 -7.53
C ASN A 920 10.20 4.67 -7.13
N GLY A 921 9.97 3.49 -7.70
CA GLY A 921 8.78 2.67 -7.44
C GLY A 921 7.63 2.84 -8.43
N GLN A 922 7.70 3.82 -9.34
CA GLN A 922 6.75 4.02 -10.42
C GLN A 922 6.66 2.78 -11.32
N ARG A 923 5.45 2.30 -11.65
CA ARG A 923 5.29 1.16 -12.57
C ARG A 923 5.80 1.52 -13.97
N ILE A 924 6.33 0.55 -14.70
CA ILE A 924 6.74 0.72 -16.09
C ILE A 924 5.60 0.27 -17.01
N GLY A 925 5.00 1.22 -17.71
CA GLY A 925 4.07 0.93 -18.79
C GLY A 925 4.81 0.42 -20.02
N LEU A 926 4.39 -0.73 -20.53
CA LEU A 926 4.98 -1.41 -21.67
C LEU A 926 4.23 -1.07 -22.96
N PHE A 927 4.88 -1.26 -24.09
CA PHE A 927 4.31 -0.91 -25.39
C PHE A 927 3.89 0.57 -25.51
N ALA A 928 4.59 1.44 -24.77
CA ALA A 928 4.35 2.87 -24.67
C ALA A 928 3.00 3.28 -24.03
N THR A 929 2.35 2.35 -23.33
CA THR A 929 1.22 2.72 -22.46
C THR A 929 1.72 3.49 -21.24
N THR A 930 0.90 4.36 -20.71
CA THR A 930 1.21 5.15 -19.52
C THR A 930 0.61 4.50 -18.26
N PRO A 931 1.33 4.44 -17.13
CA PRO A 931 0.77 3.98 -15.87
C PRO A 931 -0.34 4.90 -15.35
N GLU A 932 -1.49 4.32 -14.99
CA GLU A 932 -2.71 5.06 -14.63
C GLU A 932 -3.06 4.92 -13.13
N HIS A 933 -4.06 5.68 -12.69
CA HIS A 933 -4.73 5.48 -11.41
C HIS A 933 -5.90 4.50 -11.57
N HIS A 934 -5.97 3.50 -10.70
CA HIS A 934 -6.97 2.44 -10.73
C HIS A 934 -7.84 2.46 -9.47
N ALA A 935 -9.15 2.42 -9.68
CA ALA A 935 -10.14 2.33 -8.61
C ALA A 935 -10.29 0.88 -8.11
N VAL A 936 -10.83 0.74 -6.90
CA VAL A 936 -11.20 -0.59 -6.38
C VAL A 936 -12.23 -1.23 -7.32
N TYR A 937 -12.07 -2.53 -7.59
CA TYR A 937 -12.87 -3.34 -8.50
C TYR A 937 -12.64 -3.13 -10.01
N ASP A 938 -11.66 -2.30 -10.40
CA ASP A 938 -11.26 -2.23 -11.80
C ASP A 938 -10.83 -3.61 -12.31
N HIS A 939 -11.26 -3.94 -13.52
CA HIS A 939 -10.93 -5.21 -14.15
C HIS A 939 -9.46 -5.28 -14.54
N ILE A 940 -8.84 -6.39 -14.16
CA ILE A 940 -7.44 -6.68 -14.44
C ILE A 940 -7.40 -7.93 -15.31
N TYR A 941 -6.79 -7.83 -16.48
CA TYR A 941 -6.70 -8.94 -17.43
C TYR A 941 -5.26 -9.43 -17.53
N LYS A 942 -5.09 -10.75 -17.46
CA LYS A 942 -3.88 -11.37 -18.01
C LYS A 942 -3.99 -11.36 -19.52
N VAL A 943 -2.99 -10.83 -20.20
CA VAL A 943 -2.99 -10.70 -21.66
C VAL A 943 -1.79 -11.40 -22.30
N THR A 944 -1.98 -11.82 -23.55
CA THR A 944 -0.90 -12.28 -24.44
C THR A 944 -0.84 -11.36 -25.64
N VAL A 945 0.37 -11.02 -26.09
CA VAL A 945 0.61 -10.03 -27.15
C VAL A 945 0.78 -10.75 -28.49
N HIS A 946 0.05 -10.33 -29.52
CA HIS A 946 0.02 -10.95 -30.85
C HIS A 946 0.19 -9.94 -31.97
N PRO A 947 0.68 -10.36 -33.16
CA PRO A 947 0.72 -9.49 -34.35
C PRO A 947 -0.66 -8.98 -34.77
N VAL A 948 -0.68 -7.82 -35.43
CA VAL A 948 -1.88 -7.25 -36.05
C VAL A 948 -2.50 -8.23 -37.04
N GLY A 949 -3.83 -8.31 -37.08
CA GLY A 949 -4.58 -9.22 -37.96
C GLY A 949 -4.69 -10.67 -37.47
N THR A 950 -4.10 -11.02 -36.32
CA THR A 950 -4.25 -12.36 -35.72
C THR A 950 -5.71 -12.64 -35.38
N THR A 951 -6.21 -13.83 -35.74
CA THR A 951 -7.56 -14.30 -35.40
C THR A 951 -7.50 -15.32 -34.27
N PHE A 952 -8.49 -15.29 -33.37
CA PHE A 952 -8.53 -16.15 -32.19
C PHE A 952 -9.80 -17.00 -32.17
N ALA A 953 -9.70 -18.25 -31.72
CA ALA A 953 -10.88 -19.03 -31.36
C ALA A 953 -11.60 -18.36 -30.17
N PRO A 954 -12.94 -18.40 -30.05
CA PRO A 954 -13.65 -17.79 -28.92
C PRO A 954 -13.24 -18.41 -27.58
N ASN A 955 -12.93 -17.57 -26.57
CA ASN A 955 -12.71 -17.99 -25.17
C ASN A 955 -13.59 -17.21 -24.17
N GLY A 956 -14.56 -16.43 -24.66
CA GLY A 956 -15.42 -15.58 -23.84
C GLY A 956 -14.77 -14.29 -23.34
N MET A 957 -13.51 -14.00 -23.67
CA MET A 957 -12.80 -12.79 -23.24
C MET A 957 -12.50 -11.83 -24.41
N PRO A 958 -12.43 -10.51 -24.13
CA PRO A 958 -12.17 -9.50 -25.14
C PRO A 958 -10.75 -9.58 -25.72
N VAL A 959 -10.60 -8.96 -26.90
CA VAL A 959 -9.30 -8.70 -27.54
C VAL A 959 -9.18 -7.20 -27.72
N TYR A 960 -8.07 -6.62 -27.25
CA TYR A 960 -7.85 -5.18 -27.30
C TYR A 960 -6.75 -4.84 -28.31
N PRO A 961 -6.99 -3.90 -29.25
CA PRO A 961 -5.92 -3.36 -30.08
C PRO A 961 -5.04 -2.39 -29.28
N LEU A 962 -3.73 -2.53 -29.41
CA LEU A 962 -2.76 -1.52 -29.01
C LEU A 962 -2.40 -0.67 -30.21
N PHE A 963 -2.27 0.64 -30.00
CA PHE A 963 -1.92 1.62 -31.02
C PHE A 963 -0.57 2.25 -30.69
N TRP A 964 0.09 2.81 -31.71
CA TRP A 964 1.26 3.65 -31.53
C TRP A 964 0.85 5.01 -30.95
N LYS A 965 0.76 5.09 -29.63
CA LYS A 965 0.43 6.31 -28.89
C LYS A 965 1.14 6.37 -27.55
N ASN A 966 1.46 7.57 -27.10
CA ASN A 966 1.98 7.84 -25.77
C ASN A 966 1.64 9.29 -25.39
N ASP A 967 1.30 9.51 -24.13
CA ASP A 967 1.09 10.83 -23.53
C ASP A 967 2.21 11.17 -22.55
N ASP A 968 2.58 10.24 -21.67
CA ASP A 968 3.69 10.44 -20.73
C ASP A 968 4.91 9.56 -21.02
N ALA A 969 6.07 10.22 -21.04
CA ALA A 969 7.38 9.63 -20.89
C ALA A 969 7.89 9.79 -19.45
N PHE A 970 8.81 8.91 -19.10
CA PHE A 970 9.44 8.87 -17.79
C PHE A 970 10.95 8.93 -17.95
N ASP A 971 11.61 9.66 -17.06
CA ASP A 971 13.06 9.65 -16.98
C ASP A 971 13.59 8.30 -16.45
N ALA A 972 14.91 8.11 -16.46
CA ALA A 972 15.54 6.87 -16.01
C ALA A 972 15.28 6.55 -14.51
N ASN A 973 14.87 7.54 -13.71
CA ASN A 973 14.52 7.35 -12.31
C ASN A 973 13.03 7.04 -12.11
N GLY A 974 12.21 7.17 -13.17
CA GLY A 974 10.76 6.95 -13.15
C GLY A 974 9.94 8.19 -12.87
N ASN A 975 10.51 9.39 -12.99
CA ASN A 975 9.74 10.62 -12.84
C ASN A 975 9.06 10.93 -14.17
N ALA A 976 7.75 11.18 -14.14
CA ALA A 976 7.01 11.64 -15.30
C ALA A 976 7.59 12.97 -15.79
N THR A 977 7.83 13.08 -17.10
CA THR A 977 8.35 14.31 -17.70
C THR A 977 7.24 15.25 -18.16
N GLY A 978 5.98 14.78 -18.25
CA GLY A 978 4.86 15.50 -18.88
C GLY A 978 5.03 15.67 -20.39
N ASP A 979 5.93 14.88 -20.98
CA ASP A 979 6.31 14.92 -22.38
C ASP A 979 6.11 13.51 -22.94
N SER A 980 5.68 13.36 -24.20
CA SER A 980 5.51 12.03 -24.80
C SER A 980 6.73 11.50 -25.55
N ARG A 981 6.87 10.18 -25.59
CA ARG A 981 7.89 9.46 -26.36
C ARG A 981 7.38 8.12 -26.91
N LEU A 982 7.76 7.82 -28.15
CA LEU A 982 7.51 6.55 -28.84
C LEU A 982 8.79 6.04 -29.48
N ASP A 983 9.13 4.78 -29.21
CA ASP A 983 10.14 4.04 -29.97
C ASP A 983 9.43 3.29 -31.12
N PHE A 984 9.08 4.03 -32.19
CA PHE A 984 8.32 3.53 -33.34
C PHE A 984 9.16 2.58 -34.20
N VAL A 985 8.57 1.48 -34.65
CA VAL A 985 9.16 0.57 -35.65
C VAL A 985 8.18 0.46 -36.80
N ALA A 986 8.61 0.89 -37.98
CA ALA A 986 7.75 0.91 -39.17
C ALA A 986 7.35 -0.51 -39.58
N PRO A 987 6.05 -0.85 -39.63
CA PRO A 987 5.61 -2.19 -39.99
C PRO A 987 5.82 -2.53 -41.47
N GLU A 988 5.75 -1.53 -42.35
CA GLU A 988 5.91 -1.65 -43.81
C GLU A 988 6.65 -0.43 -44.39
N ASP A 989 7.13 -0.55 -45.63
CA ASP A 989 7.69 0.59 -46.36
C ASP A 989 6.57 1.58 -46.68
N GLY A 990 6.71 2.85 -46.28
CA GLY A 990 5.71 3.83 -46.64
C GLY A 990 5.75 5.11 -45.84
N ASP A 991 4.66 5.84 -46.02
CA ASP A 991 4.39 7.15 -45.45
C ASP A 991 3.53 7.03 -44.20
N TYR A 992 3.90 7.78 -43.17
CA TYR A 992 3.24 7.80 -41.86
C TYR A 992 3.02 9.23 -41.41
N VAL A 993 2.09 9.42 -40.48
CA VAL A 993 1.77 10.74 -39.92
C VAL A 993 1.91 10.71 -38.40
N VAL A 994 2.70 11.63 -37.84
CA VAL A 994 2.72 11.91 -36.40
C VAL A 994 1.66 12.97 -36.13
N ARG A 995 0.79 12.70 -35.15
CA ARG A 995 -0.15 13.67 -34.59
C ARG A 995 0.34 14.10 -33.21
N VAL A 996 0.45 15.40 -32.97
CA VAL A 996 0.79 16.00 -31.68
C VAL A 996 -0.40 16.81 -31.16
N SER A 997 -0.77 16.62 -29.90
CA SER A 997 -1.91 17.31 -29.26
C SER A 997 -1.66 17.50 -27.78
N ASP A 998 -2.49 18.33 -27.12
CA ASP A 998 -2.58 18.38 -25.65
C ASP A 998 -3.63 17.36 -25.15
N VAL A 999 -3.31 16.59 -24.11
CA VAL A 999 -4.22 15.59 -23.51
C VAL A 999 -5.54 16.20 -23.03
N ARG A 1000 -5.51 17.45 -22.55
CA ARG A 1000 -6.67 18.18 -22.04
C ARG A 1000 -7.40 18.95 -23.14
N GLY A 1001 -6.80 19.02 -24.34
CA GLY A 1001 -7.29 19.85 -25.44
C GLY A 1001 -7.12 21.34 -25.15
N GLU A 1002 -6.01 21.75 -24.52
CA GLU A 1002 -5.62 23.14 -24.30
C GLU A 1002 -4.62 23.62 -25.38
N GLY A 1003 -4.57 24.94 -25.61
CA GLY A 1003 -3.67 25.56 -26.60
C GLY A 1003 -3.31 27.00 -26.25
N GLY A 1004 -2.40 27.60 -27.01
CA GLY A 1004 -2.01 29.01 -26.91
C GLY A 1004 -0.50 29.25 -26.85
N PRO A 1005 -0.07 30.51 -26.62
CA PRO A 1005 1.32 30.92 -26.82
C PRO A 1005 2.34 30.21 -25.91
N ASN A 1006 1.89 29.60 -24.80
CA ASN A 1006 2.73 28.87 -23.85
C ASN A 1006 2.64 27.34 -24.00
N HIS A 1007 1.95 26.83 -25.04
CA HIS A 1007 1.85 25.39 -25.36
C HIS A 1007 2.84 25.03 -26.49
N ALA A 1008 4.07 25.50 -26.33
CA ALA A 1008 5.16 25.22 -27.26
C ALA A 1008 5.69 23.80 -27.06
N TYR A 1009 6.19 23.18 -28.11
CA TYR A 1009 6.90 21.92 -28.02
C TYR A 1009 7.99 21.85 -29.07
N ARG A 1010 8.96 20.96 -28.84
CA ARG A 1010 9.91 20.55 -29.86
C ARG A 1010 9.68 19.08 -30.17
N LEU A 1011 9.34 18.76 -31.42
CA LEU A 1011 9.22 17.38 -31.90
C LEU A 1011 10.55 16.94 -32.52
N LEU A 1012 11.02 15.76 -32.11
CA LEU A 1012 12.22 15.12 -32.62
C LEU A 1012 11.87 13.77 -33.26
N LEU A 1013 12.32 13.57 -34.50
CA LEU A 1013 12.33 12.27 -35.19
C LEU A 1013 13.79 11.88 -35.39
N ARG A 1014 14.27 10.90 -34.63
CA ARG A 1014 15.69 10.51 -34.62
C ARG A 1014 15.91 9.00 -34.57
N GLU A 1015 17.10 8.56 -34.92
CA GLU A 1015 17.52 7.18 -34.74
C GLU A 1015 17.61 6.81 -33.25
N LEU A 1016 17.41 5.53 -32.94
CA LEU A 1016 17.77 5.00 -31.62
C LEU A 1016 19.28 5.09 -31.44
N LYS A 1017 19.71 5.59 -30.29
CA LYS A 1017 21.12 5.52 -29.87
C LYS A 1017 21.18 4.78 -28.54
N PRO A 1018 21.13 3.43 -28.56
CA PRO A 1018 21.18 2.61 -27.35
C PRO A 1018 22.38 3.01 -26.50
N ASP A 1019 22.18 3.15 -25.19
CA ASP A 1019 23.25 3.48 -24.24
C ASP A 1019 22.85 3.06 -22.82
N PHE A 1020 23.76 3.18 -21.86
CA PHE A 1020 23.48 2.97 -20.45
C PHE A 1020 24.28 3.91 -19.53
N ALA A 1021 23.76 4.07 -18.32
CA ALA A 1021 24.48 4.65 -17.18
C ALA A 1021 24.49 3.66 -16.01
N VAL A 1022 25.42 3.85 -15.08
CA VAL A 1022 25.56 3.00 -13.88
C VAL A 1022 25.42 3.89 -12.65
N ALA A 1023 24.60 3.45 -11.71
CA ALA A 1023 24.44 4.06 -10.40
C ALA A 1023 24.72 3.01 -9.33
N ALA A 1024 25.15 3.44 -8.15
CA ALA A 1024 25.40 2.52 -7.05
C ALA A 1024 25.01 3.10 -5.69
N ALA A 1025 24.58 2.23 -4.78
CA ALA A 1025 24.10 2.58 -3.45
C ALA A 1025 24.45 1.51 -2.41
N PRO A 1026 24.54 1.83 -1.11
CA PRO A 1026 24.45 3.18 -0.54
C PRO A 1026 25.71 4.00 -0.82
N TYR A 1027 25.58 5.33 -0.92
CA TYR A 1027 26.73 6.21 -1.20
C TYR A 1027 27.71 6.29 -0.03
N HIS A 1028 27.23 6.39 1.22
CA HIS A 1028 28.07 6.32 2.42
C HIS A 1028 27.90 4.96 3.11
N ILE A 1029 29.02 4.36 3.52
CA ILE A 1029 29.04 2.98 4.01
C ILE A 1029 29.48 2.93 5.47
N SER A 1030 28.77 2.15 6.29
CA SER A 1030 29.15 1.81 7.66
C SER A 1030 29.01 0.29 7.87
N MET A 1031 30.06 -0.37 8.37
CA MET A 1031 30.04 -1.81 8.60
C MET A 1031 31.02 -2.27 9.70
N PRO A 1032 30.73 -3.33 10.48
CA PRO A 1032 31.71 -3.93 11.39
C PRO A 1032 32.89 -4.60 10.68
N PRO A 1033 34.05 -4.75 11.35
CA PRO A 1033 35.12 -5.60 10.85
C PRO A 1033 34.65 -7.05 10.73
N GLY A 1034 35.13 -7.76 9.70
CA GLY A 1034 34.74 -9.15 9.44
C GLY A 1034 33.31 -9.34 8.93
N SER A 1035 32.62 -8.28 8.52
CA SER A 1035 31.22 -8.33 8.08
C SER A 1035 31.05 -8.15 6.57
N ARG A 1036 29.83 -8.39 6.09
CA ARG A 1036 29.41 -8.24 4.70
C ARG A 1036 28.12 -7.44 4.60
N ILE A 1037 28.07 -6.50 3.67
CA ILE A 1037 26.88 -5.70 3.37
C ILE A 1037 26.57 -5.71 1.86
N PRO A 1038 25.30 -5.53 1.45
CA PRO A 1038 24.95 -5.42 0.04
C PRO A 1038 25.27 -4.02 -0.50
N LEU A 1039 25.78 -3.96 -1.73
CA LEU A 1039 25.79 -2.78 -2.58
C LEU A 1039 24.84 -3.02 -3.76
N ASP A 1040 23.88 -2.11 -3.94
CA ASP A 1040 22.98 -2.09 -5.08
C ASP A 1040 23.71 -1.43 -6.26
N VAL A 1041 23.85 -2.14 -7.39
CA VAL A 1041 24.42 -1.62 -8.64
C VAL A 1041 23.33 -1.62 -9.69
N ARG A 1042 22.94 -0.43 -10.11
CA ARG A 1042 21.83 -0.20 -11.02
C ARG A 1042 22.32 0.22 -12.39
N VAL A 1043 21.75 -0.38 -13.44
CA VAL A 1043 21.98 -0.01 -14.83
C VAL A 1043 20.74 0.72 -15.34
N LEU A 1044 20.93 1.99 -15.70
CA LEU A 1044 19.92 2.82 -16.32
C LEU A 1044 20.07 2.67 -17.83
N ARG A 1045 19.11 2.01 -18.48
CA ARG A 1045 19.16 1.65 -19.90
C ARG A 1045 18.41 2.71 -20.72
N THR A 1046 19.00 3.16 -21.83
CA THR A 1046 18.44 4.20 -22.72
C THR A 1046 18.27 3.64 -24.13
N ASP A 1047 17.21 4.08 -24.83
CA ASP A 1047 16.94 3.75 -26.24
C ASP A 1047 17.00 2.24 -26.54
N GLY A 1048 16.38 1.42 -25.68
CA GLY A 1048 16.26 -0.02 -25.88
C GLY A 1048 17.54 -0.84 -25.61
N PHE A 1049 18.58 -0.24 -25.04
CA PHE A 1049 19.80 -0.97 -24.68
C PHE A 1049 19.53 -2.11 -23.68
N ASN A 1050 19.67 -3.37 -24.10
CA ASN A 1050 19.36 -4.53 -23.26
C ASN A 1050 20.50 -5.56 -23.16
N GLU A 1051 21.74 -5.15 -23.44
CA GLU A 1051 22.90 -6.03 -23.34
C GLU A 1051 23.34 -6.26 -21.88
N GLU A 1052 24.13 -7.30 -21.65
CA GLU A 1052 24.78 -7.56 -20.36
C GLU A 1052 25.75 -6.43 -20.00
N VAL A 1053 25.71 -5.96 -18.75
CA VAL A 1053 26.66 -4.97 -18.22
C VAL A 1053 27.52 -5.62 -17.15
N LYS A 1054 28.81 -5.76 -17.44
CA LYS A 1054 29.79 -6.37 -16.54
C LYS A 1054 30.23 -5.37 -15.47
N VAL A 1055 30.01 -5.69 -14.19
CA VAL A 1055 30.42 -4.82 -13.07
C VAL A 1055 31.82 -5.19 -12.59
N THR A 1056 32.68 -4.19 -12.40
CA THR A 1056 34.04 -4.34 -11.84
C THR A 1056 34.28 -3.29 -10.77
N ALA A 1057 35.00 -3.65 -9.70
CA ALA A 1057 35.39 -2.74 -8.62
C ALA A 1057 36.83 -2.24 -8.80
N HIS A 1058 37.06 -0.95 -8.54
CA HIS A 1058 38.37 -0.31 -8.68
C HIS A 1058 38.68 0.56 -7.47
N GLY A 1059 39.96 0.62 -7.10
CA GLY A 1059 40.44 1.52 -6.04
C GLY A 1059 39.95 1.16 -4.64
N LEU A 1060 39.67 -0.12 -4.38
CA LEU A 1060 39.23 -0.58 -3.05
C LEU A 1060 40.31 -0.31 -1.98
N PRO A 1061 39.92 0.22 -0.81
CA PRO A 1061 40.84 0.44 0.30
C PRO A 1061 41.41 -0.88 0.87
N GLU A 1062 42.55 -0.81 1.55
CA GLU A 1062 43.18 -1.97 2.19
C GLU A 1062 42.23 -2.63 3.21
N GLY A 1063 42.12 -3.95 3.15
CA GLY A 1063 41.21 -4.72 4.02
C GLY A 1063 39.78 -4.89 3.48
N PHE A 1064 39.46 -4.39 2.28
CA PHE A 1064 38.14 -4.54 1.66
C PHE A 1064 38.19 -5.29 0.33
N THR A 1065 37.16 -6.11 0.07
CA THR A 1065 36.93 -6.76 -1.22
C THR A 1065 35.48 -6.58 -1.65
N VAL A 1066 35.23 -6.63 -2.96
CA VAL A 1066 33.88 -6.64 -3.53
C VAL A 1066 33.72 -7.86 -4.43
N GLU A 1067 32.65 -8.60 -4.22
CA GLU A 1067 32.26 -9.75 -5.04
C GLU A 1067 31.34 -9.28 -6.17
N THR A 1068 31.91 -8.94 -7.34
CA THR A 1068 31.11 -8.38 -8.44
C THR A 1068 30.38 -9.44 -9.27
N GLU A 1069 29.32 -8.98 -9.94
CA GLU A 1069 28.41 -9.76 -10.78
C GLU A 1069 27.97 -8.90 -11.98
N SER A 1070 27.56 -9.53 -13.08
CA SER A 1070 26.99 -8.79 -14.23
C SER A 1070 25.51 -8.51 -14.03
N VAL A 1071 25.05 -7.35 -14.52
CA VAL A 1071 23.62 -7.08 -14.72
C VAL A 1071 23.22 -7.69 -16.06
N LEU A 1072 22.32 -8.68 -16.03
CA LEU A 1072 21.91 -9.41 -17.23
C LEU A 1072 20.93 -8.59 -18.08
N PRO A 1073 20.69 -9.00 -19.35
CA PRO A 1073 19.53 -8.55 -20.10
C PRO A 1073 18.24 -8.70 -19.28
N ASP A 1074 17.31 -7.76 -19.44
CA ASP A 1074 16.03 -7.67 -18.73
C ASP A 1074 16.12 -7.41 -17.22
N GLU A 1075 17.34 -7.27 -16.68
CA GLU A 1075 17.63 -6.81 -15.32
C GLU A 1075 18.19 -5.38 -15.34
N ASP A 1076 17.85 -4.62 -14.31
CA ASP A 1076 18.29 -3.24 -14.09
C ASP A 1076 19.11 -3.10 -12.79
N LEU A 1077 19.13 -4.13 -11.94
CA LEU A 1077 19.76 -4.12 -10.63
C LEU A 1077 20.47 -5.45 -10.37
N VAL A 1078 21.71 -5.39 -9.92
CA VAL A 1078 22.40 -6.50 -9.26
C VAL A 1078 22.84 -6.06 -7.87
N ARG A 1079 22.81 -6.98 -6.91
CA ARG A 1079 23.35 -6.75 -5.56
C ARG A 1079 24.66 -7.50 -5.41
N VAL A 1080 25.71 -6.76 -5.10
CA VAL A 1080 27.06 -7.29 -4.85
C VAL A 1080 27.39 -7.17 -3.37
N ALA A 1081 28.29 -8.00 -2.84
CA ALA A 1081 28.71 -7.90 -1.45
C ALA A 1081 30.01 -7.09 -1.32
N LEU A 1082 30.00 -6.07 -0.46
CA LEU A 1082 31.23 -5.48 0.08
C LEU A 1082 31.59 -6.23 1.35
N VAL A 1083 32.85 -6.69 1.43
CA VAL A 1083 33.39 -7.46 2.54
C VAL A 1083 34.47 -6.64 3.24
N ALA A 1084 34.35 -6.48 4.56
CA ALA A 1084 35.40 -5.94 5.40
C ALA A 1084 36.15 -7.09 6.08
N GLY A 1085 37.47 -7.14 5.92
CA GLY A 1085 38.32 -8.05 6.68
C GLY A 1085 38.30 -7.74 8.20
N PRO A 1086 38.77 -8.67 9.05
CA PRO A 1086 38.85 -8.45 10.50
C PRO A 1086 39.72 -7.24 10.90
N ASP A 1087 40.72 -6.92 10.09
CA ASP A 1087 41.66 -5.80 10.31
C ASP A 1087 41.34 -4.56 9.45
N ALA A 1088 40.17 -4.54 8.79
CA ALA A 1088 39.74 -3.41 7.97
C ALA A 1088 39.62 -2.13 8.80
N LYS A 1089 39.99 -0.99 8.21
CA LYS A 1089 39.99 0.31 8.90
C LYS A 1089 39.11 1.32 8.19
N THR A 1090 38.56 2.25 8.97
CA THR A 1090 37.84 3.41 8.44
C THR A 1090 38.70 4.19 7.44
N THR A 1091 38.11 4.55 6.32
CA THR A 1091 38.80 5.23 5.22
C THR A 1091 38.72 6.76 5.40
N PRO A 1092 39.64 7.52 4.81
CA PRO A 1092 39.48 8.97 4.63
C PRO A 1092 38.15 9.31 3.92
N PHE A 1093 37.58 10.47 4.24
CA PHE A 1093 36.28 10.91 3.69
C PHE A 1093 36.30 11.06 2.16
N ASP A 1094 37.45 11.45 1.60
CA ASP A 1094 37.71 11.69 0.19
C ASP A 1094 38.22 10.45 -0.59
N SER A 1095 38.13 9.26 0.02
CA SER A 1095 38.54 8.00 -0.62
C SER A 1095 37.72 7.76 -1.89
N ARG A 1096 38.37 7.57 -3.04
CA ARG A 1096 37.73 7.38 -4.34
C ARG A 1096 37.80 5.93 -4.81
N PHE A 1097 36.98 5.06 -4.23
CA PHE A 1097 36.71 3.76 -4.86
C PHE A 1097 35.46 3.87 -5.73
N LYS A 1098 35.41 3.06 -6.79
CA LYS A 1098 34.31 3.10 -7.78
C LYS A 1098 33.97 1.72 -8.28
N LEU A 1099 32.72 1.57 -8.70
CA LEU A 1099 32.30 0.46 -9.55
C LEU A 1099 32.19 0.96 -10.99
N THR A 1100 32.56 0.12 -11.94
CA THR A 1100 32.38 0.39 -13.36
C THR A 1100 31.47 -0.65 -13.98
N GLY A 1101 30.54 -0.23 -14.84
CA GLY A 1101 29.83 -1.11 -15.76
C GLY A 1101 30.44 -1.02 -17.14
N GLU A 1102 30.79 -2.16 -17.73
CA GLU A 1102 31.32 -2.28 -19.08
C GLU A 1102 30.35 -3.08 -19.95
N ALA A 1103 30.00 -2.55 -21.12
CA ALA A 1103 29.16 -3.26 -22.08
C ALA A 1103 29.46 -2.83 -23.51
N ASN A 1104 29.02 -3.64 -24.48
CA ASN A 1104 29.09 -3.31 -25.89
C ASN A 1104 27.88 -2.44 -26.29
N VAL A 1105 28.14 -1.21 -26.68
CA VAL A 1105 27.15 -0.26 -27.17
C VAL A 1105 27.39 -0.05 -28.66
N SER A 1106 26.45 -0.52 -29.50
CA SER A 1106 26.50 -0.37 -30.96
C SER A 1106 27.83 -0.83 -31.60
N GLY A 1107 28.41 -1.92 -31.11
CA GLY A 1107 29.67 -2.49 -31.60
C GLY A 1107 30.94 -1.95 -30.92
N THR A 1108 30.82 -0.98 -30.02
CA THR A 1108 31.94 -0.38 -29.28
C THR A 1108 31.84 -0.67 -27.78
N THR A 1109 32.93 -1.11 -27.15
CA THR A 1109 32.97 -1.26 -25.69
C THR A 1109 32.96 0.10 -25.01
N VAL A 1110 31.95 0.34 -24.16
CA VAL A 1110 31.78 1.55 -23.36
C VAL A 1110 31.87 1.21 -21.88
N THR A 1111 32.57 2.05 -21.11
CA THR A 1111 32.70 1.94 -19.66
C THR A 1111 32.03 3.13 -18.97
N ARG A 1112 31.19 2.85 -17.99
CA ARG A 1112 30.49 3.84 -17.16
C ARG A 1112 30.86 3.67 -15.71
N GLU A 1113 30.95 4.77 -14.97
CA GLU A 1113 31.47 4.77 -13.61
C GLU A 1113 30.39 5.18 -12.61
N ALA A 1114 30.34 4.48 -11.48
CA ALA A 1114 29.56 4.81 -10.32
C ALA A 1114 30.49 4.95 -9.11
N TYR A 1115 30.43 6.09 -8.45
CA TYR A 1115 31.29 6.42 -7.32
C TYR A 1115 30.55 6.19 -6.00
N PHE A 1116 31.32 5.82 -4.99
CA PHE A 1116 30.89 5.75 -3.61
C PHE A 1116 31.63 6.80 -2.78
N GLY A 1117 31.05 7.16 -1.64
CA GLY A 1117 31.69 7.93 -0.59
C GLY A 1117 32.55 7.04 0.33
N SER A 1118 32.90 7.56 1.50
CA SER A 1118 33.77 6.87 2.46
C SER A 1118 33.17 5.62 3.11
N ILE A 1119 34.04 4.70 3.53
CA ILE A 1119 33.69 3.52 4.33
C ILE A 1119 34.10 3.75 5.80
N THR A 1120 33.15 3.60 6.72
CA THR A 1120 33.39 3.62 8.16
C THR A 1120 33.34 2.21 8.71
N VAL A 1121 34.39 1.80 9.44
CA VAL A 1121 34.45 0.52 10.13
C VAL A 1121 34.15 0.74 11.62
N SER A 1122 33.09 0.12 12.13
CA SER A 1122 32.69 0.28 13.55
C SER A 1122 33.59 -0.53 14.49
N GLU A 1123 33.84 -0.04 15.71
CA GLU A 1123 34.64 -0.75 16.72
C GLU A 1123 33.93 -1.99 17.31
N LYS A 1124 32.61 -2.11 17.12
CA LYS A 1124 31.78 -3.17 17.69
C LYS A 1124 31.69 -4.40 16.76
N GLN A 1125 31.78 -5.59 17.34
CA GLN A 1125 31.49 -6.87 16.67
C GLN A 1125 29.98 -7.02 16.36
N PRO A 1126 29.60 -7.77 15.31
CA PRO A 1126 28.20 -7.94 14.93
C PRO A 1126 27.40 -8.70 15.99
N ASP A 1127 26.18 -8.23 16.27
CA ASP A 1127 25.23 -8.88 17.20
C ASP A 1127 24.55 -10.12 16.57
N LEU A 1128 24.64 -10.23 15.25
CA LEU A 1128 24.02 -11.28 14.46
C LEU A 1128 24.90 -11.63 13.26
N THR A 1129 25.21 -12.90 13.07
CA THR A 1129 25.87 -13.41 11.86
C THR A 1129 25.05 -14.53 11.22
N VAL A 1130 25.09 -14.61 9.90
CA VAL A 1130 24.38 -15.60 9.10
C VAL A 1130 25.41 -16.54 8.49
N ASN A 1131 25.27 -17.84 8.77
CA ASN A 1131 26.05 -18.89 8.16
C ASN A 1131 25.12 -19.80 7.36
N ASN A 1132 25.42 -20.02 6.09
CA ASN A 1132 24.66 -20.96 5.28
C ASN A 1132 25.20 -22.38 5.55
N GLY A 1133 24.31 -23.37 5.64
CA GLY A 1133 24.71 -24.77 5.73
C GLY A 1133 25.35 -25.28 4.43
N GLU A 1134 24.94 -24.72 3.29
CA GLU A 1134 25.44 -25.03 1.96
C GLU A 1134 25.69 -23.75 1.16
N ASN A 1135 26.80 -23.69 0.42
CA ASN A 1135 27.18 -22.53 -0.41
C ASN A 1135 26.89 -22.75 -1.90
N THR A 1136 26.15 -23.80 -2.27
CA THR A 1136 25.77 -24.08 -3.66
C THR A 1136 24.36 -24.65 -3.69
N LEU A 1137 23.50 -24.09 -4.53
CA LEU A 1137 22.16 -24.59 -4.78
C LEU A 1137 22.01 -24.88 -6.28
N VAL A 1138 21.71 -26.13 -6.66
CA VAL A 1138 21.52 -26.51 -8.07
C VAL A 1138 20.03 -26.78 -8.33
N LEU A 1139 19.44 -26.03 -9.27
CA LEU A 1139 18.04 -26.17 -9.68
C LEU A 1139 17.94 -26.43 -11.19
N ALA A 1140 16.94 -27.21 -11.60
CA ALA A 1140 16.45 -27.17 -12.98
C ALA A 1140 15.26 -26.20 -13.10
N PRO A 1141 14.92 -25.69 -14.30
CA PRO A 1141 13.70 -24.93 -14.52
C PRO A 1141 12.46 -25.70 -14.03
N GLY A 1142 11.61 -25.03 -13.25
CA GLY A 1142 10.43 -25.61 -12.60
C GLY A 1142 10.71 -26.37 -11.29
N GLN A 1143 11.96 -26.41 -10.83
CA GLN A 1143 12.35 -27.15 -9.62
C GLN A 1143 12.34 -26.26 -8.37
N LEU A 1144 11.84 -26.84 -7.27
CA LEU A 1144 12.00 -26.32 -5.92
C LEU A 1144 13.26 -26.92 -5.28
N GLY A 1145 14.10 -26.08 -4.67
CA GLY A 1145 15.17 -26.51 -3.78
C GLY A 1145 15.12 -25.77 -2.47
N ALA A 1146 15.99 -26.15 -1.53
CA ALA A 1146 16.02 -25.53 -0.22
C ALA A 1146 17.46 -25.30 0.26
N ILE A 1147 17.63 -24.28 1.08
CA ILE A 1147 18.87 -23.97 1.79
C ILE A 1147 18.58 -23.93 3.29
N SER A 1148 19.50 -24.47 4.08
CA SER A 1148 19.45 -24.37 5.55
C SER A 1148 20.35 -23.23 6.01
N LEU A 1149 19.84 -22.42 6.91
CA LEU A 1149 20.54 -21.29 7.51
C LEU A 1149 20.79 -21.54 8.99
N ASN A 1150 21.95 -21.11 9.45
CA ASN A 1150 22.36 -21.09 10.85
C ASN A 1150 22.71 -19.65 11.23
N LEU A 1151 21.97 -19.08 12.16
CA LEU A 1151 22.19 -17.75 12.71
C LEU A 1151 22.96 -17.88 14.02
N THR A 1152 24.05 -17.13 14.14
CA THR A 1152 24.70 -16.92 15.44
C THR A 1152 24.22 -15.60 15.99
N LYS A 1153 23.48 -15.65 17.10
CA LYS A 1153 23.09 -14.46 17.85
C LYS A 1153 24.09 -14.23 18.98
N ALA A 1154 24.67 -13.04 19.07
CA ALA A 1154 25.75 -12.69 19.98
C ALA A 1154 25.38 -11.45 20.82
N ASN A 1155 26.22 -11.12 21.81
CA ASN A 1155 26.08 -9.93 22.66
C ASN A 1155 24.69 -9.79 23.32
N GLY A 1156 24.01 -10.91 23.60
CA GLY A 1156 22.69 -10.94 24.23
C GLY A 1156 21.51 -10.67 23.29
N TYR A 1157 21.73 -10.56 21.98
CA TYR A 1157 20.65 -10.47 21.00
C TYR A 1157 19.89 -11.80 20.93
N ASP A 1158 18.58 -11.79 21.12
CA ASP A 1158 17.73 -12.98 20.89
C ASP A 1158 16.36 -12.66 20.27
N SER A 1159 16.18 -11.48 19.69
CA SER A 1159 14.90 -11.12 19.06
C SER A 1159 14.58 -11.96 17.81
N ARG A 1160 13.32 -11.88 17.37
CA ARG A 1160 12.90 -12.39 16.07
C ARG A 1160 13.68 -11.71 14.94
N THR A 1161 14.06 -12.48 13.93
CA THR A 1161 14.96 -12.04 12.86
C THR A 1161 14.33 -12.37 11.50
N PRO A 1162 13.78 -11.36 10.79
CA PRO A 1162 13.30 -11.53 9.43
C PRO A 1162 14.44 -11.85 8.46
N ILE A 1163 14.22 -12.79 7.55
CA ILE A 1163 15.19 -13.19 6.55
C ILE A 1163 14.74 -12.75 5.16
N SER A 1164 15.68 -12.22 4.39
CA SER A 1164 15.50 -11.88 2.99
C SER A 1164 16.55 -12.59 2.14
N VAL A 1165 16.16 -13.05 0.95
CA VAL A 1165 17.11 -13.57 -0.05
C VAL A 1165 17.26 -12.52 -1.14
N LEU A 1166 18.49 -12.07 -1.36
CA LEU A 1166 18.85 -11.02 -2.28
C LEU A 1166 19.49 -11.59 -3.54
N ASN A 1167 19.51 -10.76 -4.59
CA ASN A 1167 20.17 -11.04 -5.87
C ASN A 1167 19.65 -12.28 -6.60
N LEU A 1168 18.39 -12.65 -6.37
CA LEU A 1168 17.72 -13.70 -7.13
C LEU A 1168 17.55 -13.22 -8.58
N PRO A 1169 17.95 -14.02 -9.58
CA PRO A 1169 17.77 -13.65 -10.98
C PRO A 1169 16.29 -13.67 -11.36
N PHE A 1170 15.92 -12.93 -12.41
CA PHE A 1170 14.53 -12.85 -12.85
C PHE A 1170 13.94 -14.25 -13.15
N GLY A 1171 12.81 -14.56 -12.51
CA GLY A 1171 12.15 -15.86 -12.57
C GLY A 1171 12.56 -16.86 -11.48
N VAL A 1172 13.41 -16.47 -10.53
CA VAL A 1172 13.67 -17.25 -9.32
C VAL A 1172 13.06 -16.54 -8.12
N ARG A 1173 12.35 -17.29 -7.26
CA ARG A 1173 11.68 -16.72 -6.10
C ARG A 1173 11.77 -17.59 -4.87
N VAL A 1174 11.69 -16.93 -3.72
CA VAL A 1174 11.56 -17.57 -2.42
C VAL A 1174 10.11 -18.00 -2.20
N MET A 1175 9.91 -19.22 -1.70
CA MET A 1175 8.61 -19.69 -1.24
C MET A 1175 8.44 -19.31 0.23
N TYR A 1176 7.49 -18.42 0.52
CA TYR A 1176 7.26 -17.92 1.87
C TYR A 1176 6.36 -18.84 2.71
N THR A 1177 6.74 -19.01 3.98
CA THR A 1177 5.98 -19.79 4.97
C THR A 1177 5.32 -18.87 6.00
N GLY A 1178 4.10 -18.40 5.71
CA GLY A 1178 3.25 -17.63 6.63
C GLY A 1178 3.13 -16.13 6.30
N LEU A 1179 2.25 -15.44 7.04
CA LEU A 1179 1.85 -14.03 6.84
C LEU A 1179 2.97 -13.00 7.01
N ASN A 1180 4.11 -13.37 7.61
CA ASN A 1180 5.22 -12.45 7.92
C ASN A 1180 6.51 -12.79 7.15
N GLY A 1181 6.42 -13.57 6.07
CA GLY A 1181 7.58 -14.03 5.31
C GLY A 1181 8.44 -15.05 6.09
N ILE A 1182 9.75 -15.07 5.86
CA ILE A 1182 10.68 -15.98 6.56
C ILE A 1182 11.17 -15.31 7.83
N LEU A 1183 10.94 -15.96 8.97
CA LEU A 1183 11.30 -15.45 10.29
C LEU A 1183 12.04 -16.54 11.08
N VAL A 1184 13.14 -16.16 11.73
CA VAL A 1184 13.78 -16.95 12.80
C VAL A 1184 13.35 -16.36 14.14
N ARG A 1185 12.70 -17.15 15.00
CA ARG A 1185 12.11 -16.62 16.24
C ARG A 1185 13.14 -16.48 17.36
N GLU A 1186 12.70 -15.92 18.49
CA GLU A 1186 13.45 -15.95 19.74
C GLU A 1186 13.79 -17.39 20.14
N GLY A 1187 15.02 -17.64 20.59
CA GLY A 1187 15.56 -18.97 20.91
C GLY A 1187 15.85 -19.87 19.70
N GLU A 1188 15.39 -19.53 18.49
CA GLU A 1188 15.72 -20.26 17.27
C GLU A 1188 17.01 -19.73 16.64
N THR A 1189 17.86 -20.63 16.16
CA THR A 1189 19.10 -20.31 15.44
C THR A 1189 19.14 -20.90 14.04
N GLU A 1190 18.12 -21.65 13.62
CA GLU A 1190 18.13 -22.34 12.33
C GLU A 1190 16.87 -22.04 11.52
N ARG A 1191 17.01 -21.98 10.20
CA ARG A 1191 15.86 -21.83 9.30
C ARG A 1191 16.09 -22.45 7.93
N ARG A 1192 15.09 -23.19 7.45
CA ARG A 1192 15.05 -23.66 6.06
C ARG A 1192 14.32 -22.65 5.18
N ILE A 1193 14.92 -22.31 4.04
CA ILE A 1193 14.34 -21.46 2.99
C ILE A 1193 14.15 -22.32 1.75
N GLU A 1194 12.99 -22.19 1.12
CA GLU A 1194 12.70 -22.84 -0.16
C GLU A 1194 12.77 -21.82 -1.30
N ILE A 1195 13.37 -22.22 -2.42
CA ILE A 1195 13.62 -21.40 -3.61
C ILE A 1195 13.14 -22.16 -4.84
N LEU A 1196 12.28 -21.51 -5.63
CA LEU A 1196 11.72 -22.02 -6.87
C LEU A 1196 12.35 -21.31 -8.08
N ALA A 1197 12.83 -22.07 -9.06
CA ALA A 1197 13.13 -21.55 -10.38
C ALA A 1197 11.90 -21.76 -11.30
N GLU A 1198 11.38 -20.69 -11.90
CA GLU A 1198 10.24 -20.79 -12.81
C GLU A 1198 10.58 -21.64 -14.06
N PRO A 1199 9.60 -22.31 -14.69
CA PRO A 1199 9.85 -23.24 -15.80
C PRO A 1199 10.53 -22.62 -17.04
N TRP A 1200 10.46 -21.30 -17.20
CA TRP A 1200 11.01 -20.56 -18.34
C TRP A 1200 12.39 -19.96 -18.07
N VAL A 1201 12.94 -20.09 -16.86
CA VAL A 1201 14.24 -19.52 -16.52
C VAL A 1201 15.34 -20.21 -17.32
N LYS A 1202 16.25 -19.41 -17.88
CA LYS A 1202 17.38 -19.90 -18.67
C LYS A 1202 18.49 -20.43 -17.76
N PRO A 1203 19.29 -21.42 -18.21
CA PRO A 1203 20.47 -21.86 -17.47
C PRO A 1203 21.42 -20.70 -17.19
N MET A 1204 21.87 -20.57 -15.93
CA MET A 1204 22.75 -19.50 -15.47
C MET A 1204 23.40 -19.86 -14.13
N THR A 1205 24.42 -19.09 -13.75
CA THR A 1205 24.98 -19.11 -12.40
C THR A 1205 24.87 -17.70 -11.82
N ARG A 1206 24.42 -17.60 -10.57
CA ARG A 1206 24.26 -16.32 -9.85
C ARG A 1206 24.61 -16.49 -8.38
N ARG A 1207 25.39 -15.57 -7.82
CA ARG A 1207 25.53 -15.50 -6.36
C ARG A 1207 24.30 -14.85 -5.74
N ILE A 1208 23.66 -15.55 -4.82
CA ILE A 1208 22.53 -15.04 -4.03
C ILE A 1208 23.00 -14.84 -2.60
N TYR A 1209 22.40 -13.89 -1.90
CA TYR A 1209 22.80 -13.55 -0.54
C TYR A 1209 21.62 -13.68 0.41
N VAL A 1210 21.88 -14.24 1.59
CA VAL A 1210 20.91 -14.29 2.66
C VAL A 1210 21.18 -13.12 3.60
N GLN A 1211 20.19 -12.26 3.75
CA GLN A 1211 20.20 -11.12 4.65
C GLN A 1211 19.34 -11.44 5.87
N ALA A 1212 19.94 -11.36 7.05
CA ALA A 1212 19.20 -11.34 8.29
C ALA A 1212 19.00 -9.90 8.76
N ASN A 1213 17.76 -9.54 9.05
CA ASN A 1213 17.38 -8.20 9.44
C ASN A 1213 17.19 -8.13 10.96
N ILE A 1214 17.81 -7.12 11.57
CA ILE A 1214 17.48 -6.73 12.94
C ILE A 1214 16.27 -5.80 12.88
N GLU A 1215 15.21 -6.13 13.62
CA GLU A 1215 14.05 -5.25 13.75
C GLU A 1215 14.36 -4.07 14.67
N THR A 1216 14.58 -2.89 14.08
CA THR A 1216 14.84 -1.65 14.81
C THR A 1216 14.05 -0.49 14.22
N GLN A 1217 13.80 0.55 15.03
CA GLN A 1217 13.26 1.83 14.56
C GLN A 1217 14.32 2.72 13.89
N SER A 1218 15.59 2.31 13.86
CA SER A 1218 16.64 3.07 13.18
C SER A 1218 16.43 3.10 11.66
N PRO A 1219 16.58 4.27 11.01
CA PRO A 1219 16.59 4.36 9.54
C PRO A 1219 17.82 3.67 8.93
N GLN A 1220 18.91 3.55 9.69
CA GLN A 1220 20.08 2.74 9.35
C GLN A 1220 19.93 1.39 10.03
N ARG A 1221 19.43 0.37 9.32
CA ARG A 1221 19.33 -0.99 9.85
C ARG A 1221 20.70 -1.67 9.72
N PRO A 1222 21.25 -2.30 10.78
CA PRO A 1222 22.38 -3.21 10.60
C PRO A 1222 21.95 -4.32 9.64
N VAL A 1223 22.67 -4.45 8.53
CA VAL A 1223 22.43 -5.49 7.53
C VAL A 1223 23.61 -6.43 7.57
N PHE A 1224 23.35 -7.71 7.83
CA PHE A 1224 24.37 -8.75 7.82
C PHE A 1224 24.05 -9.76 6.73
N LEU A 1225 24.91 -9.81 5.71
CA LEU A 1225 24.87 -10.87 4.72
C LEU A 1225 25.64 -12.08 5.23
N GLY A 1226 25.09 -13.27 4.97
CA GLY A 1226 25.85 -14.51 5.04
C GLY A 1226 26.87 -14.62 3.91
N GLU A 1227 27.60 -15.73 3.89
CA GLU A 1227 28.42 -16.11 2.74
C GLU A 1227 27.56 -16.15 1.45
N PRO A 1228 28.13 -15.89 0.26
CA PRO A 1228 27.40 -16.06 -0.99
C PRO A 1228 27.00 -17.52 -1.20
N ILE A 1229 25.79 -17.74 -1.71
CA ILE A 1229 25.34 -19.04 -2.19
C ILE A 1229 25.40 -19.01 -3.72
N GLU A 1230 26.14 -19.94 -4.31
CA GLU A 1230 26.17 -20.11 -5.77
C GLU A 1230 24.88 -20.82 -6.22
N LEU A 1231 23.92 -20.08 -6.74
CA LEU A 1231 22.73 -20.62 -7.40
C LEU A 1231 23.08 -21.00 -8.84
N ARG A 1232 22.94 -22.28 -9.18
CA ARG A 1232 23.16 -22.82 -10.52
C ARG A 1232 21.87 -23.36 -11.10
N ILE A 1233 21.40 -22.74 -12.18
CA ILE A 1233 20.27 -23.22 -12.97
C ILE A 1233 20.81 -24.05 -14.13
N VAL A 1234 20.52 -25.34 -14.14
CA VAL A 1234 21.02 -26.29 -15.15
C VAL A 1234 19.92 -26.68 -16.15
N GLY A 1235 20.28 -26.81 -17.42
CA GLY A 1235 19.32 -27.14 -18.48
C GLY A 1235 18.84 -28.60 -18.51
N ASP A 1236 19.50 -29.51 -17.78
CA ASP A 1236 19.18 -30.95 -17.76
C ASP A 1236 18.72 -31.42 -16.37
N GLN A 1237 17.48 -31.92 -16.29
CA GLN A 1237 16.90 -32.47 -15.06
C GLN A 1237 17.69 -33.68 -14.49
N LYS A 1238 18.51 -34.38 -15.28
CA LYS A 1238 19.35 -35.50 -14.80
C LYS A 1238 20.58 -35.04 -14.03
N LEU A 1239 21.10 -33.85 -14.30
CA LEU A 1239 22.24 -33.26 -13.58
C LEU A 1239 21.80 -32.69 -12.22
N ALA A 1240 20.57 -32.16 -12.12
CA ALA A 1240 20.01 -31.67 -10.86
C ALA A 1240 19.68 -32.78 -9.83
N LYS A 1241 19.42 -34.02 -10.29
CA LYS A 1241 19.12 -35.17 -9.41
C LYS A 1241 20.35 -35.86 -8.79
N ARG A 1242 21.58 -35.43 -9.16
CA ARG A 1242 22.83 -36.08 -8.71
C ARG A 1242 23.50 -35.41 -7.51
N ASN A 1243 23.01 -34.27 -7.04
CA ASN A 1243 23.52 -33.54 -5.89
C ASN A 1243 22.47 -33.47 -4.78
#